data_AF-A0A101MY26-F1
#
_entry.id   AF-A0A101MY26-F1
#
_cell.length_a   1.000
_cell.length_b   1.000
_cell.length_c   1.000
_cell.angle_alpha   90.00
_cell.angle_beta   90.00
_cell.angle_gamma   90.00
#
_symmetry.space_group_name_H-M   'P 1'
#
loop_
_entity.id
_entity.type
_entity.pdbx_description
1 polymer ?
#
loop_
_entity_poly.entity_id
_entity_poly.type
_entity_poly.pdbx_seq_one_letter_code
_entity_poly.pdbx_strand_id
1 'polypeptide(L)'
;MSRTSRALLGAAVVLMLAGTTAQAQAQTRTETQAAPGKPRTERVSTAADGSQADGPSGDSAISADGLTVAFVSSAASFGCGHFTPCLLVKDVTGGGVTRIDLGEGYTYGSPAPSADGGRIAFTAGTRFLAPYLYDRATGRAEKLWPQDPPGRNELGRAQSVSPDGAHVAYTIGNRNGDANARLLYVRDTATGTDALISPAEEGDKNGASVSGDGTRVAYGLRADSEQDPADIYVRDRTTGERTQVDTGLGAAYLVRITADGRRVLFHAEGGLYVHDLRTGTSRRVADGIPGPVTADGRYAVVAGEDGTRVRDLRTGARGAALPRDAQVLDDGLAAKGRAVAFSSSASHLVPGDTNAESDVFVFSGALRRNPAPMPSVTERIARPAGASHDPVMGENKVVSFTSGGDVFVSTPGWFSQVNNDTQKPSSEGTPCYSGRMVGYAAPLADGGPGVHVRNRAVGKLTSLGSYQGVRFTWMGQPVVNPTCQWLTYAATLPATDTDPDPQPRVYRFKFNGGDTDVVSAPSGEAAGHPSIDYSGRYVAFEQGGAVYVRDLDTGALEKAAAHATAPSLGADGRKLAYQQGRTSAVRDLDTGTTTRVGGTEPSLSGDGTRVAYTSGRSVYAIELATGKRQLVSVDRWGGRNDRPAGHPSVNADGTVVAFESASPDLVEGDTNGVADVFLRTVQ
;
A
#
# COMPACT_ATOMS: atom_id res chain seq x y z
N MET A 1 12.99 43.63 -78.16
CA MET A 1 12.83 44.75 -77.22
C MET A 1 11.39 44.79 -76.71
N SER A 2 11.23 44.51 -75.40
CA SER A 2 10.22 45.02 -74.43
C SER A 2 8.70 44.89 -74.70
N ARG A 3 7.80 44.67 -73.71
CA ARG A 3 7.89 44.39 -72.27
C ARG A 3 6.47 43.95 -71.79
N THR A 4 6.43 42.93 -70.93
CA THR A 4 5.54 42.67 -69.76
C THR A 4 4.00 42.49 -69.87
N SER A 5 3.60 41.20 -69.88
CA SER A 5 2.67 40.42 -69.02
C SER A 5 1.38 41.06 -68.48
N ARG A 6 0.15 40.68 -68.92
CA ARG A 6 -0.70 39.46 -68.67
C ARG A 6 -1.10 39.27 -67.18
N ALA A 7 -2.35 39.42 -66.71
CA ALA A 7 -3.71 38.98 -67.11
C ALA A 7 -4.17 37.73 -66.34
N LEU A 8 -5.38 37.77 -65.77
CA LEU A 8 -6.25 36.62 -65.50
C LEU A 8 -7.69 37.13 -65.34
N LEU A 9 -8.58 36.62 -66.19
CA LEU A 9 -10.01 36.90 -66.24
C LEU A 9 -10.76 35.56 -66.23
N GLY A 10 -11.97 35.59 -65.69
CA GLY A 10 -12.74 34.42 -65.29
C GLY A 10 -13.60 33.76 -66.36
N ALA A 11 -13.98 32.53 -65.98
CA ALA A 11 -15.34 31.98 -65.92
C ALA A 11 -15.85 31.05 -67.05
N ALA A 12 -16.39 29.91 -66.55
CA ALA A 12 -17.49 29.06 -67.04
C ALA A 12 -17.19 28.06 -68.19
N VAL A 13 -17.69 26.81 -68.27
CA VAL A 13 -18.63 25.98 -67.48
C VAL A 13 -18.62 24.51 -68.04
N VAL A 14 -18.86 23.51 -67.16
CA VAL A 14 -19.49 22.14 -67.31
C VAL A 14 -18.79 20.99 -68.09
N LEU A 15 -18.60 19.83 -67.43
CA LEU A 15 -19.30 18.54 -67.72
C LEU A 15 -19.09 17.45 -66.63
N MET A 16 -20.12 16.60 -66.46
CA MET A 16 -20.35 15.60 -65.39
C MET A 16 -19.41 14.38 -65.43
N LEU A 17 -19.28 13.69 -64.28
CA LEU A 17 -19.30 12.21 -64.18
C LEU A 17 -19.62 11.76 -62.74
N ALA A 18 -20.40 10.68 -62.66
CA ALA A 18 -21.04 10.14 -61.47
C ALA A 18 -20.05 9.62 -60.42
N GLY A 19 -20.27 9.97 -59.15
CA GLY A 19 -19.57 9.40 -57.99
C GLY A 19 -20.55 8.63 -57.10
N THR A 20 -20.38 7.31 -57.04
CA THR A 20 -21.02 6.45 -56.04
C THR A 20 -20.49 6.79 -54.65
N THR A 21 -21.40 7.11 -53.74
CA THR A 21 -21.12 7.39 -52.33
C THR A 21 -20.68 6.14 -51.57
N ALA A 22 -19.40 6.03 -51.25
CA ALA A 22 -18.92 5.23 -50.13
C ALA A 22 -18.71 6.18 -48.94
N GLN A 23 -19.67 6.19 -48.00
CA GLN A 23 -19.48 6.85 -46.71
C GLN A 23 -18.41 6.09 -45.92
N ALA A 24 -17.18 6.60 -45.94
CA ALA A 24 -16.20 6.26 -44.93
C ALA A 24 -16.65 6.90 -43.62
N GLN A 25 -17.17 6.07 -42.71
CA GLN A 25 -17.36 6.47 -41.31
C GLN A 25 -15.98 6.79 -40.73
N ALA A 26 -15.71 8.07 -40.54
CA ALA A 26 -14.64 8.53 -39.66
C ALA A 26 -15.02 8.11 -38.23
N GLN A 27 -14.50 6.97 -37.77
CA GLN A 27 -14.49 6.65 -36.36
C GLN A 27 -13.57 7.67 -35.66
N THR A 28 -14.20 8.63 -35.00
CA THR A 28 -13.56 9.47 -33.98
C THR A 28 -12.93 8.58 -32.92
N ARG A 29 -11.60 8.48 -32.95
CA ARG A 29 -10.79 8.08 -31.79
C ARG A 29 -11.01 9.12 -30.69
N THR A 30 -11.89 8.81 -29.75
CA THR A 30 -11.92 9.45 -28.44
C THR A 30 -11.16 8.55 -27.47
N GLU A 31 -9.84 8.71 -27.43
CA GLU A 31 -9.06 8.29 -26.27
C GLU A 31 -8.36 9.50 -25.66
N THR A 32 -8.94 9.86 -24.53
CA THR A 32 -8.52 10.75 -23.45
C THR A 32 -6.99 10.81 -23.27
N GLN A 33 -6.32 11.74 -23.95
CA GLN A 33 -5.03 12.22 -23.48
C GLN A 33 -5.27 13.10 -22.25
N ALA A 34 -5.32 12.47 -21.06
CA ALA A 34 -5.54 13.16 -19.80
C ALA A 34 -4.43 14.20 -19.52
N ALA A 35 -4.81 15.30 -18.85
CA ALA A 35 -3.90 16.38 -18.49
C ALA A 35 -2.68 15.87 -17.68
N PRO A 36 -1.47 16.42 -17.92
CA PRO A 36 -0.26 15.98 -17.24
C PRO A 36 -0.37 16.14 -15.72
N GLY A 37 -0.14 15.05 -14.97
CA GLY A 37 0.01 15.05 -13.50
C GLY A 37 -1.14 14.43 -12.69
N LYS A 38 -2.24 13.98 -13.30
CA LYS A 38 -3.28 13.21 -12.58
C LYS A 38 -2.79 11.78 -12.32
N PRO A 39 -2.93 11.24 -11.08
CA PRO A 39 -2.63 9.84 -10.79
C PRO A 39 -3.41 8.90 -11.71
N ARG A 40 -2.74 7.90 -12.27
CA ARG A 40 -3.32 6.85 -13.11
C ARG A 40 -2.60 5.52 -12.93
N THR A 41 -3.35 4.44 -13.03
CA THR A 41 -2.84 3.07 -13.02
C THR A 41 -3.26 2.40 -14.32
N GLU A 42 -2.34 1.70 -14.97
CA GLU A 42 -2.54 1.01 -16.25
C GLU A 42 -2.02 -0.43 -16.14
N ARG A 43 -2.74 -1.41 -16.68
CA ARG A 43 -2.27 -2.81 -16.75
C ARG A 43 -1.31 -2.97 -17.93
N VAL A 44 -0.14 -3.52 -17.66
CA VAL A 44 0.90 -3.83 -18.66
C VAL A 44 0.78 -5.25 -19.19
N SER A 45 0.40 -6.21 -18.34
CA SER A 45 0.17 -7.62 -18.68
C SER A 45 -1.11 -7.78 -19.53
N THR A 46 -1.10 -7.18 -20.71
CA THR A 46 -2.13 -7.28 -21.73
C THR A 46 -1.53 -7.86 -23.02
N ALA A 47 -2.28 -8.74 -23.67
CA ALA A 47 -1.99 -9.24 -25.01
C ALA A 47 -1.96 -8.09 -26.03
N ALA A 48 -1.51 -8.38 -27.25
CA ALA A 48 -1.36 -7.37 -28.31
C ALA A 48 -2.70 -6.72 -28.73
N ASP A 49 -3.82 -7.41 -28.52
CA ASP A 49 -5.17 -6.92 -28.76
C ASP A 49 -5.76 -6.13 -27.56
N GLY A 50 -4.99 -5.98 -26.48
CA GLY A 50 -5.40 -5.30 -25.26
C GLY A 50 -6.13 -6.18 -24.25
N SER A 51 -6.38 -7.47 -24.54
CA SER A 51 -6.98 -8.37 -23.56
C SER A 51 -6.04 -8.59 -22.38
N GLN A 52 -6.60 -8.78 -21.19
CA GLN A 52 -5.81 -9.16 -20.02
C GLN A 52 -5.14 -10.52 -20.21
N ALA A 53 -3.98 -10.70 -19.59
CA ALA A 53 -3.31 -11.99 -19.48
C ALA A 53 -4.17 -13.02 -18.73
N ASP A 54 -4.19 -14.27 -19.19
CA ASP A 54 -4.93 -15.39 -18.60
C ASP A 54 -4.10 -16.22 -17.59
N GLY A 55 -3.01 -15.66 -17.07
CA GLY A 55 -2.13 -16.31 -16.10
C GLY A 55 -1.20 -15.31 -15.40
N PRO A 56 -0.48 -15.76 -14.37
CA PRO A 56 0.28 -14.87 -13.51
C PRO A 56 1.43 -14.20 -14.24
N SER A 57 1.57 -12.90 -13.99
CA SER A 57 2.60 -12.01 -14.48
C SER A 57 3.26 -11.24 -13.33
N GLY A 58 4.58 -11.10 -13.39
CA GLY A 58 5.38 -10.49 -12.34
C GLY A 58 6.81 -10.18 -12.80
N ASP A 59 7.72 -10.04 -11.83
CA ASP A 59 9.14 -9.74 -12.06
C ASP A 59 9.37 -8.59 -13.05
N SER A 60 8.66 -7.47 -12.79
CA SER A 60 8.56 -6.35 -13.73
C SER A 60 9.63 -5.29 -13.49
N ALA A 61 10.19 -4.75 -14.58
CA ALA A 61 11.08 -3.61 -14.60
C ALA A 61 10.69 -2.61 -15.69
N ILE A 62 11.01 -1.32 -15.50
CA ILE A 62 10.64 -0.25 -16.44
C ILE A 62 11.85 0.58 -16.85
N SER A 63 11.95 0.91 -18.13
CA SER A 63 12.97 1.81 -18.64
C SER A 63 12.85 3.21 -18.01
N ALA A 64 13.97 3.91 -17.90
CA ALA A 64 13.98 5.25 -17.31
C ALA A 64 13.09 6.23 -18.10
N ASP A 65 12.96 6.04 -19.41
CA ASP A 65 12.05 6.79 -20.28
C ASP A 65 10.55 6.51 -20.02
N GLY A 66 10.22 5.46 -19.25
CA GLY A 66 8.87 5.04 -18.89
C GLY A 66 8.07 4.42 -20.04
N LEU A 67 8.72 4.10 -21.16
CA LEU A 67 8.05 3.64 -22.38
C LEU A 67 8.15 2.13 -22.59
N THR A 68 9.12 1.46 -21.96
CA THR A 68 9.36 0.03 -22.09
C THR A 68 9.22 -0.65 -20.73
N VAL A 69 8.38 -1.69 -20.63
CA VAL A 69 8.26 -2.54 -19.44
C VAL A 69 8.65 -3.97 -19.80
N ALA A 70 9.62 -4.53 -19.10
CA ALA A 70 9.99 -5.94 -19.20
C ALA A 70 9.39 -6.70 -18.02
N PHE A 71 8.84 -7.89 -18.25
CA PHE A 71 8.20 -8.69 -17.21
C PHE A 71 8.14 -10.17 -17.56
N VAL A 72 8.00 -11.01 -16.55
CA VAL A 72 7.87 -12.46 -16.70
C VAL A 72 6.40 -12.86 -16.60
N SER A 73 5.94 -13.75 -17.47
CA SER A 73 4.57 -14.25 -17.45
C SER A 73 4.47 -15.74 -17.74
N SER A 74 3.51 -16.40 -17.10
CA SER A 74 3.12 -17.79 -17.39
C SER A 74 1.79 -17.88 -18.16
N ALA A 75 1.28 -16.75 -18.67
CA ALA A 75 -0.03 -16.68 -19.32
C ALA A 75 0.00 -17.32 -20.72
N ALA A 76 -0.95 -18.23 -20.99
CA ALA A 76 -1.07 -18.93 -22.27
C ALA A 76 -1.47 -17.98 -23.41
N SER A 77 -2.16 -16.90 -23.10
CA SER A 77 -2.47 -15.76 -23.98
C SER A 77 -1.24 -15.10 -24.60
N PHE A 78 -0.06 -15.18 -23.95
CA PHE A 78 1.22 -14.75 -24.53
C PHE A 78 1.98 -15.89 -25.25
N GLY A 79 1.38 -17.06 -25.38
CA GLY A 79 2.04 -18.27 -25.86
C GLY A 79 3.06 -18.82 -24.87
N CYS A 80 2.93 -18.53 -23.58
CA CYS A 80 3.79 -19.07 -22.52
C CYS A 80 3.26 -20.42 -22.04
N GLY A 81 4.17 -21.33 -21.69
CA GLY A 81 3.81 -22.65 -21.22
C GLY A 81 3.63 -22.68 -19.70
N HIS A 82 2.78 -23.60 -19.23
CA HIS A 82 2.65 -23.88 -17.81
C HIS A 82 3.98 -24.44 -17.28
N PHE A 83 4.62 -23.75 -16.33
CA PHE A 83 5.99 -23.98 -15.81
C PHE A 83 7.17 -23.55 -16.71
N THR A 84 6.92 -22.99 -17.89
CA THR A 84 7.95 -22.39 -18.77
C THR A 84 7.58 -20.93 -19.04
N PRO A 85 7.76 -20.04 -18.06
CA PRO A 85 7.37 -18.65 -18.21
C PRO A 85 8.17 -17.98 -19.33
N CYS A 86 7.59 -16.98 -19.99
CA CYS A 86 8.31 -16.16 -20.96
C CYS A 86 8.80 -14.86 -20.32
N LEU A 87 9.88 -14.32 -20.86
CA LEU A 87 10.24 -12.91 -20.68
C LEU A 87 9.63 -12.08 -21.82
N LEU A 88 8.84 -11.08 -21.44
CA LEU A 88 8.08 -10.22 -22.33
C LEU A 88 8.55 -8.77 -22.20
N VAL A 89 8.47 -8.02 -23.29
CA VAL A 89 8.78 -6.60 -23.38
C VAL A 89 7.58 -5.89 -23.98
N LYS A 90 6.96 -4.99 -23.23
CA LYS A 90 5.80 -4.19 -23.64
C LYS A 90 6.21 -2.75 -23.90
N ASP A 91 5.81 -2.22 -25.05
CA ASP A 91 5.84 -0.79 -25.32
C ASP A 91 4.55 -0.13 -24.82
N VAL A 92 4.65 0.72 -23.79
CA VAL A 92 3.52 1.26 -23.03
C VAL A 92 2.57 2.10 -23.90
N THR A 93 3.10 2.88 -24.86
CA THR A 93 2.27 3.76 -25.70
C THR A 93 1.69 3.08 -26.95
N GLY A 94 2.26 1.95 -27.36
CA GLY A 94 1.91 1.27 -28.61
C GLY A 94 1.19 -0.06 -28.43
N GLY A 95 1.19 -0.62 -27.22
CA GLY A 95 0.56 -1.91 -26.92
C GLY A 95 1.35 -3.13 -27.44
N GLY A 96 2.43 -2.93 -28.19
CA GLY A 96 3.26 -4.00 -28.75
C GLY A 96 3.91 -4.83 -27.65
N VAL A 97 3.83 -6.16 -27.78
CA VAL A 97 4.49 -7.13 -26.90
C VAL A 97 5.49 -7.93 -27.73
N THR A 98 6.74 -7.95 -27.30
CA THR A 98 7.81 -8.78 -27.89
C THR A 98 8.28 -9.79 -26.87
N ARG A 99 8.43 -11.05 -27.28
CA ARG A 99 8.99 -12.12 -26.46
C ARG A 99 10.50 -12.22 -26.66
N ILE A 100 11.24 -12.31 -25.57
CA ILE A 100 12.65 -12.72 -25.58
C ILE A 100 12.68 -14.23 -25.41
N ASP A 101 13.16 -14.95 -26.42
CA ASP A 101 13.13 -16.42 -26.44
C ASP A 101 14.54 -17.00 -26.64
N LEU A 102 14.99 -17.81 -25.67
CA LEU A 102 16.23 -18.58 -25.73
C LEU A 102 15.99 -20.05 -26.10
N GLY A 103 14.74 -20.46 -26.33
CA GLY A 103 14.33 -21.82 -26.63
C GLY A 103 13.55 -22.49 -25.49
N GLU A 104 13.17 -23.75 -25.71
CA GLU A 104 12.33 -24.52 -24.78
C GLU A 104 13.01 -24.81 -23.44
N GLY A 105 12.21 -24.83 -22.37
CA GLY A 105 12.65 -25.21 -21.02
C GLY A 105 13.40 -24.11 -20.26
N TYR A 106 13.61 -22.93 -20.85
CA TYR A 106 14.20 -21.81 -20.14
C TYR A 106 13.22 -21.20 -19.13
N THR A 107 13.76 -20.88 -17.96
CA THR A 107 13.16 -19.97 -16.99
C THR A 107 13.86 -18.62 -17.10
N TYR A 108 13.14 -17.54 -16.78
CA TYR A 108 13.61 -16.16 -16.90
C TYR A 108 13.35 -15.40 -15.60
N GLY A 109 14.18 -14.39 -15.33
CA GLY A 109 13.92 -13.44 -14.27
C GLY A 109 14.94 -12.30 -14.19
N SER A 110 14.68 -11.37 -13.28
CA SER A 110 15.47 -10.15 -13.04
C SER A 110 15.75 -9.34 -14.31
N PRO A 111 14.71 -8.96 -15.08
CA PRO A 111 14.93 -8.08 -16.22
C PRO A 111 15.37 -6.69 -15.74
N ALA A 112 16.36 -6.11 -16.41
CA ALA A 112 16.90 -4.78 -16.13
C ALA A 112 17.10 -4.04 -17.47
N PRO A 113 16.15 -3.16 -17.86
CA PRO A 113 16.26 -2.38 -19.09
C PRO A 113 17.24 -1.21 -18.96
N SER A 114 17.91 -0.84 -20.05
CA SER A 114 18.60 0.45 -20.18
C SER A 114 17.62 1.63 -20.08
N ALA A 115 18.12 2.85 -19.99
CA ALA A 115 17.30 4.04 -19.79
C ALA A 115 16.28 4.27 -20.91
N ASP A 116 16.62 3.91 -22.15
CA ASP A 116 15.76 3.93 -23.34
C ASP A 116 15.05 2.58 -23.60
N GLY A 117 15.33 1.57 -22.77
CA GLY A 117 14.84 0.21 -22.94
C GLY A 117 15.37 -0.52 -24.17
N GLY A 118 16.37 0.01 -24.89
CA GLY A 118 16.94 -0.61 -26.09
C GLY A 118 17.78 -1.87 -25.80
N ARG A 119 18.33 -1.96 -24.60
CA ARG A 119 19.05 -3.13 -24.06
C ARG A 119 18.31 -3.66 -22.84
N ILE A 120 18.25 -4.97 -22.68
CA ILE A 120 17.65 -5.60 -21.49
C ILE A 120 18.61 -6.66 -20.97
N ALA A 121 19.22 -6.42 -19.82
CA ALA A 121 19.95 -7.45 -19.10
C ALA A 121 18.93 -8.34 -18.37
N PHE A 122 19.17 -9.65 -18.33
CA PHE A 122 18.26 -10.57 -17.65
C PHE A 122 19.00 -11.85 -17.25
N THR A 123 18.34 -12.67 -16.44
CA THR A 123 18.86 -13.96 -16.00
C THR A 123 17.97 -15.07 -16.54
N ALA A 124 18.57 -16.11 -17.12
CA ALA A 124 17.81 -17.23 -17.67
C ALA A 124 18.56 -18.56 -17.65
N GLY A 125 17.83 -19.68 -17.66
CA GLY A 125 18.44 -21.00 -17.76
C GLY A 125 17.44 -22.16 -17.69
N THR A 126 17.86 -23.33 -18.16
CA THR A 126 17.08 -24.58 -18.16
C THR A 126 17.29 -25.44 -16.91
N ARG A 127 18.46 -25.29 -16.28
CA ARG A 127 18.83 -25.98 -15.04
C ARG A 127 19.62 -25.08 -14.11
N PHE A 128 20.62 -24.39 -14.66
CA PHE A 128 21.38 -23.37 -13.97
C PHE A 128 21.22 -22.05 -14.71
N LEU A 129 20.94 -21.00 -13.95
CA LEU A 129 20.73 -19.67 -14.47
C LEU A 129 22.05 -19.05 -14.93
N ALA A 130 22.00 -18.23 -15.96
CA ALA A 130 23.12 -17.43 -16.45
C ALA A 130 22.65 -16.01 -16.81
N PRO A 131 23.55 -15.02 -16.78
CA PRO A 131 23.25 -13.67 -17.22
C PRO A 131 23.24 -13.57 -18.75
N TYR A 132 22.32 -12.77 -19.28
CA TYR A 132 22.19 -12.47 -20.69
C TYR A 132 21.97 -10.97 -20.90
N LEU A 133 22.30 -10.50 -22.10
CA LEU A 133 21.95 -9.18 -22.60
C LEU A 133 21.17 -9.32 -23.90
N TYR A 134 19.96 -8.78 -23.93
CA TYR A 134 19.14 -8.70 -25.14
C TYR A 134 19.29 -7.33 -25.81
N ASP A 135 19.52 -7.37 -27.11
CA ASP A 135 19.51 -6.22 -28.01
C ASP A 135 18.17 -6.16 -28.74
N ARG A 136 17.36 -5.13 -28.47
CA ARG A 136 16.08 -4.96 -29.16
C ARG A 136 16.23 -4.58 -30.64
N ALA A 137 17.31 -3.90 -31.01
CA ALA A 137 17.51 -3.47 -32.40
C ALA A 137 17.87 -4.66 -33.30
N THR A 138 18.63 -5.62 -32.79
CA THR A 138 19.03 -6.82 -33.56
C THR A 138 18.17 -8.04 -33.25
N GLY A 139 17.39 -8.01 -32.18
CA GLY A 139 16.60 -9.14 -31.71
C GLY A 139 17.43 -10.29 -31.13
N ARG A 140 18.69 -10.04 -30.76
CA ARG A 140 19.64 -11.08 -30.32
C ARG A 140 19.87 -11.01 -28.82
N ALA A 141 19.89 -12.17 -28.19
CA ALA A 141 20.35 -12.35 -26.81
C ALA A 141 21.77 -12.92 -26.80
N GLU A 142 22.68 -12.29 -26.06
CA GLU A 142 24.04 -12.77 -25.82
C GLU A 142 24.16 -13.28 -24.38
N LYS A 143 24.75 -14.46 -24.20
CA LYS A 143 25.11 -14.97 -22.87
C LYS A 143 26.33 -14.22 -22.35
N LEU A 144 26.23 -13.60 -21.18
CA LEU A 144 27.33 -12.91 -20.52
C LEU A 144 28.18 -13.94 -19.78
N TRP A 145 29.28 -14.35 -20.40
CA TRP A 145 30.20 -15.31 -19.82
C TRP A 145 31.62 -15.04 -20.33
N PRO A 146 32.60 -14.86 -19.43
CA PRO A 146 33.99 -14.65 -19.82
C PRO A 146 34.58 -15.95 -20.40
N GLN A 147 35.61 -15.82 -21.25
CA GLN A 147 36.23 -16.98 -21.93
C GLN A 147 36.88 -17.95 -20.93
N ASP A 148 37.71 -17.44 -20.03
CA ASP A 148 38.48 -18.24 -19.07
C ASP A 148 38.31 -17.72 -17.62
N PRO A 149 37.12 -17.86 -17.00
CA PRO A 149 36.93 -17.42 -15.63
C PRO A 149 37.73 -18.28 -14.64
N PRO A 150 38.28 -17.70 -13.55
CA PRO A 150 38.90 -18.46 -12.48
C PRO A 150 37.95 -19.50 -11.87
N GLY A 151 38.46 -20.69 -11.61
CA GLY A 151 37.70 -21.76 -10.95
C GLY A 151 36.58 -22.37 -11.80
N ARG A 152 35.79 -23.25 -11.17
CA ARG A 152 34.67 -23.94 -11.83
C ARG A 152 33.38 -23.14 -11.63
N ASN A 153 32.81 -22.64 -12.73
CA ASN A 153 31.59 -21.82 -12.73
C ASN A 153 30.48 -22.52 -13.52
N GLU A 154 29.27 -22.61 -12.97
CA GLU A 154 28.13 -23.27 -13.61
C GLU A 154 26.82 -22.46 -13.55
N LEU A 155 26.78 -21.36 -12.80
CA LEU A 155 25.62 -20.47 -12.71
C LEU A 155 26.02 -19.00 -12.62
N GLY A 156 25.09 -18.09 -12.87
CA GLY A 156 25.27 -16.65 -12.75
C GLY A 156 23.97 -15.85 -12.82
N ARG A 157 24.07 -14.55 -12.62
CA ARG A 157 22.94 -13.62 -12.57
C ARG A 157 23.35 -12.24 -13.09
N ALA A 158 22.47 -11.59 -13.85
CA ALA A 158 22.62 -10.18 -14.21
C ALA A 158 22.31 -9.33 -12.98
N GLN A 159 23.14 -8.33 -12.69
CA GLN A 159 23.02 -7.52 -11.48
C GLN A 159 22.53 -6.10 -11.80
N SER A 160 23.07 -5.48 -12.86
CA SER A 160 22.62 -4.18 -13.34
C SER A 160 23.12 -3.89 -14.75
N VAL A 161 22.46 -2.94 -15.41
CA VAL A 161 22.88 -2.36 -16.70
C VAL A 161 23.07 -0.85 -16.55
N SER A 162 24.07 -0.29 -17.22
CA SER A 162 24.27 1.16 -17.27
C SER A 162 23.10 1.84 -18.02
N PRO A 163 22.80 3.13 -17.76
CA PRO A 163 21.69 3.82 -18.41
C PRO A 163 21.74 3.80 -19.94
N ASP A 164 22.93 3.86 -20.55
CA ASP A 164 23.12 3.78 -21.99
C ASP A 164 23.19 2.34 -22.53
N GLY A 165 23.15 1.34 -21.66
CA GLY A 165 23.30 -0.07 -22.01
C GLY A 165 24.73 -0.47 -22.40
N ALA A 166 25.72 0.41 -22.25
CA ALA A 166 27.11 0.14 -22.64
C ALA A 166 27.81 -0.85 -21.71
N HIS A 167 27.39 -0.93 -20.44
CA HIS A 167 28.03 -1.74 -19.41
C HIS A 167 27.02 -2.60 -18.63
N VAL A 168 27.37 -3.86 -18.37
CA VAL A 168 26.53 -4.77 -17.58
C VAL A 168 27.35 -5.39 -16.46
N ALA A 169 26.91 -5.20 -15.21
CA ALA A 169 27.46 -5.93 -14.08
C ALA A 169 26.74 -7.28 -13.94
N TYR A 170 27.51 -8.36 -13.77
CA TYR A 170 26.95 -9.69 -13.59
C TYR A 170 27.86 -10.56 -12.73
N THR A 171 27.25 -11.55 -12.07
CA THR A 171 27.97 -12.52 -11.23
C THR A 171 27.98 -13.90 -11.86
N ILE A 172 29.06 -14.66 -11.69
CA ILE A 172 29.15 -16.09 -12.03
C ILE A 172 29.77 -16.88 -10.88
N GLY A 173 29.44 -18.16 -10.73
CA GLY A 173 29.96 -18.99 -9.63
C GLY A 173 29.49 -20.44 -9.67
N ASN A 174 29.61 -21.12 -8.53
CA ASN A 174 29.23 -22.51 -8.33
C ASN A 174 28.22 -22.62 -7.17
N ARG A 175 27.45 -23.72 -7.10
CA ARG A 175 26.49 -24.00 -6.02
C ARG A 175 27.08 -24.77 -4.83
N ASN A 176 28.24 -25.39 -5.01
CA ASN A 176 28.86 -26.28 -4.01
C ASN A 176 30.27 -25.79 -3.64
N GLY A 177 30.57 -25.73 -2.33
CA GLY A 177 31.90 -25.42 -1.77
C GLY A 177 32.19 -23.94 -1.53
N ASP A 178 33.45 -23.62 -1.24
CA ASP A 178 33.96 -22.27 -0.91
C ASP A 178 33.76 -21.23 -2.04
N ALA A 179 33.39 -21.68 -3.25
CA ALA A 179 33.05 -20.86 -4.42
C ALA A 179 31.58 -20.39 -4.48
N ASN A 180 30.82 -20.56 -3.39
CA ASN A 180 29.54 -19.83 -3.21
C ASN A 180 29.75 -18.31 -3.29
N ALA A 181 30.96 -17.86 -2.96
CA ALA A 181 31.44 -16.52 -3.18
C ALA A 181 31.61 -16.21 -4.68
N ARG A 182 30.51 -15.80 -5.34
CA ARG A 182 30.48 -15.57 -6.80
C ARG A 182 31.56 -14.56 -7.25
N LEU A 183 32.09 -14.75 -8.45
CA LEU A 183 32.90 -13.76 -9.16
C LEU A 183 31.99 -12.63 -9.65
N LEU A 184 32.44 -11.37 -9.56
CA LEU A 184 31.74 -10.22 -10.13
C LEU A 184 32.50 -9.67 -11.33
N TYR A 185 31.81 -9.52 -12.46
CA TYR A 185 32.32 -8.98 -13.70
C TYR A 185 31.54 -7.75 -14.16
N VAL A 186 32.19 -6.93 -14.98
CA VAL A 186 31.52 -5.95 -15.85
C VAL A 186 31.86 -6.26 -17.30
N ARG A 187 30.81 -6.43 -18.13
CA ARG A 187 30.89 -6.54 -19.59
C ARG A 187 30.88 -5.14 -20.21
N ASP A 188 31.83 -4.85 -21.09
CA ASP A 188 31.70 -3.80 -22.10
C ASP A 188 30.98 -4.37 -23.32
N THR A 189 29.83 -3.80 -23.67
CA THR A 189 28.95 -4.34 -24.71
C THR A 189 29.38 -3.96 -26.12
N ALA A 190 30.21 -2.92 -26.27
CA ALA A 190 30.73 -2.50 -27.56
C ALA A 190 31.89 -3.40 -28.01
N THR A 191 32.75 -3.80 -27.07
CA THR A 191 33.94 -4.61 -27.34
C THR A 191 33.73 -6.10 -27.06
N GLY A 192 32.73 -6.46 -26.25
CA GLY A 192 32.54 -7.82 -25.75
C GLY A 192 33.53 -8.22 -24.65
N THR A 193 34.28 -7.27 -24.07
CA THR A 193 35.31 -7.58 -23.08
C THR A 193 34.74 -7.65 -21.67
N ASP A 194 35.13 -8.68 -20.91
CA ASP A 194 34.79 -8.86 -19.51
C ASP A 194 35.94 -8.44 -18.60
N ALA A 195 35.65 -7.59 -17.62
CA ALA A 195 36.60 -7.19 -16.58
C ALA A 195 36.19 -7.81 -15.23
N LEU A 196 37.10 -8.56 -14.61
CA LEU A 196 36.91 -9.08 -13.25
C LEU A 196 37.01 -7.92 -12.24
N ILE A 197 35.95 -7.69 -11.47
CA ILE A 197 35.83 -6.60 -10.51
C ILE A 197 36.13 -7.06 -9.09
N SER A 198 35.54 -8.18 -8.69
CA SER A 198 35.71 -8.77 -7.37
C SER A 198 35.87 -10.29 -7.52
N PRO A 199 37.01 -10.85 -7.10
CA PRO A 199 37.29 -12.27 -7.22
C PRO A 199 36.62 -13.06 -6.10
N ALA A 200 36.57 -14.39 -6.19
CA ALA A 200 35.81 -15.23 -5.25
C ALA A 200 36.33 -15.14 -3.81
N GLU A 201 37.63 -14.89 -3.64
CA GLU A 201 38.31 -14.78 -2.36
C GLU A 201 37.82 -13.58 -1.52
N GLU A 202 37.15 -12.59 -2.14
CA GLU A 202 36.53 -11.48 -1.42
C GLU A 202 35.21 -11.87 -0.71
N GLY A 203 34.69 -13.08 -0.91
CA GLY A 203 33.45 -13.54 -0.26
C GLY A 203 32.21 -13.39 -1.13
N ASP A 204 31.03 -13.64 -0.54
CA ASP A 204 29.75 -13.73 -1.26
C ASP A 204 29.18 -12.36 -1.63
N LYS A 205 28.74 -12.22 -2.90
CA LYS A 205 28.23 -10.96 -3.46
C LYS A 205 26.71 -11.00 -3.42
N ASN A 206 26.13 -10.08 -2.64
CA ASN A 206 24.67 -9.98 -2.46
C ASN A 206 24.04 -8.86 -3.30
N GLY A 207 24.74 -8.32 -4.30
CA GLY A 207 24.24 -7.34 -5.25
C GLY A 207 25.37 -6.56 -5.92
N ALA A 208 25.16 -6.04 -7.13
CA ALA A 208 26.13 -5.16 -7.78
C ALA A 208 25.49 -4.13 -8.73
N SER A 209 26.07 -2.94 -8.79
CA SER A 209 25.60 -1.82 -9.58
C SER A 209 26.76 -1.13 -10.30
N VAL A 210 26.65 -0.95 -11.62
CA VAL A 210 27.65 -0.27 -12.45
C VAL A 210 27.24 1.17 -12.77
N SER A 211 28.20 2.10 -12.70
CA SER A 211 28.03 3.50 -13.09
C SER A 211 27.87 3.67 -14.61
N GLY A 212 27.40 4.83 -15.06
CA GLY A 212 27.07 5.07 -16.46
C GLY A 212 28.27 4.94 -17.40
N ASP A 213 29.42 5.45 -17.00
CA ASP A 213 30.68 5.32 -17.75
C ASP A 213 31.41 3.99 -17.51
N GLY A 214 30.81 3.11 -16.72
CA GLY A 214 31.38 1.82 -16.35
C GLY A 214 32.56 1.91 -15.38
N THR A 215 33.10 3.09 -15.05
CA THR A 215 34.38 3.22 -14.32
C THR A 215 34.29 2.79 -12.88
N ARG A 216 33.12 2.88 -12.27
CA ARG A 216 32.87 2.50 -10.87
C ARG A 216 31.80 1.43 -10.75
N VAL A 217 32.04 0.49 -9.85
CA VAL A 217 31.13 -0.62 -9.54
C VAL A 217 30.93 -0.68 -8.04
N ALA A 218 29.70 -0.48 -7.58
CA ALA A 218 29.32 -0.74 -6.20
C ALA A 218 28.84 -2.18 -6.07
N TYR A 219 29.21 -2.87 -5.00
CA TYR A 219 28.79 -4.25 -4.73
C TYR A 219 28.74 -4.50 -3.23
N GLY A 220 27.80 -5.33 -2.80
CA GLY A 220 27.74 -5.77 -1.42
C GLY A 220 28.50 -7.08 -1.22
N LEU A 221 29.13 -7.23 -0.06
CA LEU A 221 29.82 -8.44 0.37
C LEU A 221 29.21 -8.94 1.68
N ARG A 222 28.94 -10.23 1.76
CA ARG A 222 28.52 -10.88 3.00
C ARG A 222 29.75 -11.10 3.90
N ALA A 223 29.63 -10.72 5.16
CA ALA A 223 30.67 -10.87 6.17
C ALA A 223 30.27 -11.91 7.23
N ASP A 224 31.28 -12.57 7.81
CA ASP A 224 31.12 -13.56 8.89
C ASP A 224 31.02 -12.88 10.27
N SER A 225 30.13 -11.90 10.39
CA SER A 225 29.89 -11.15 11.63
C SER A 225 28.39 -11.15 11.95
N GLU A 226 28.02 -11.50 13.19
CA GLU A 226 26.62 -11.45 13.63
C GLU A 226 26.12 -10.00 13.78
N GLN A 227 27.02 -9.06 14.05
CA GLN A 227 26.68 -7.66 14.27
C GLN A 227 26.70 -6.85 12.96
N ASP A 228 27.52 -7.29 12.00
CA ASP A 228 27.71 -6.62 10.72
C ASP A 228 27.85 -7.63 9.56
N PRO A 229 26.78 -8.36 9.22
CA PRO A 229 26.82 -9.46 8.27
C PRO A 229 26.94 -9.05 6.80
N ALA A 230 26.89 -7.76 6.46
CA ALA A 230 26.92 -7.30 5.08
C ALA A 230 27.48 -5.88 4.95
N ASP A 231 28.54 -5.77 4.14
CA ASP A 231 29.26 -4.53 3.84
C ASP A 231 29.04 -4.10 2.39
N ILE A 232 29.23 -2.81 2.10
CA ILE A 232 29.15 -2.26 0.73
C ILE A 232 30.48 -1.64 0.32
N TYR A 233 30.96 -2.10 -0.83
CA TYR A 233 32.21 -1.63 -1.43
C TYR A 233 31.97 -0.96 -2.78
N VAL A 234 32.84 -0.02 -3.12
CA VAL A 234 32.98 0.53 -4.47
C VAL A 234 34.37 0.22 -4.99
N ARG A 235 34.44 -0.35 -6.19
CA ARG A 235 35.68 -0.48 -6.97
C ARG A 235 35.75 0.61 -8.01
N ASP A 236 36.80 1.42 -7.97
CA ASP A 236 37.19 2.28 -9.07
C ASP A 236 38.09 1.47 -10.03
N ARG A 237 37.64 1.28 -11.26
CA ARG A 237 38.33 0.47 -12.27
C ARG A 237 39.50 1.21 -12.92
N THR A 238 39.57 2.53 -12.77
CA THR A 238 40.67 3.33 -13.33
C THR A 238 41.89 3.28 -12.43
N THR A 239 41.70 3.33 -11.12
CA THR A 239 42.78 3.28 -10.12
C THR A 239 42.98 1.89 -9.53
N GLY A 240 41.98 1.02 -9.60
CA GLY A 240 41.94 -0.24 -8.87
C GLY A 240 41.62 -0.08 -7.38
N GLU A 241 41.30 1.14 -6.92
CA GLU A 241 40.96 1.41 -5.52
C GLU A 241 39.64 0.76 -5.14
N ARG A 242 39.59 0.21 -3.92
CA ARG A 242 38.39 -0.36 -3.31
C ARG A 242 38.10 0.38 -2.01
N THR A 243 36.89 0.90 -1.87
CA THR A 243 36.47 1.71 -0.72
C THR A 243 35.18 1.14 -0.11
N GLN A 244 35.14 0.94 1.20
CA GLN A 244 33.92 0.62 1.94
C GLN A 244 33.11 1.90 2.21
N VAL A 245 31.79 1.89 1.98
CA VAL A 245 30.95 3.11 2.00
C VAL A 245 29.93 3.19 3.13
N ASP A 246 29.78 2.12 3.90
CA ASP A 246 28.83 1.95 5.01
C ASP A 246 29.51 1.90 6.38
N THR A 247 30.77 2.32 6.48
CA THR A 247 31.53 2.27 7.73
C THR A 247 30.78 2.93 8.90
N GLY A 248 30.65 2.20 10.00
CA GLY A 248 29.95 2.65 11.21
C GLY A 248 28.43 2.49 11.17
N LEU A 249 27.89 1.94 10.09
CA LEU A 249 26.53 1.43 9.99
C LEU A 249 26.67 -0.10 10.00
N GLY A 250 25.87 -0.82 10.80
CA GLY A 250 25.88 -2.29 10.76
C GLY A 250 25.35 -2.81 9.41
N ALA A 251 24.74 -4.00 9.41
CA ALA A 251 24.25 -4.66 8.19
C ALA A 251 23.66 -3.71 7.13
N ALA A 252 24.32 -3.63 5.97
CA ALA A 252 23.90 -2.78 4.86
C ALA A 252 23.66 -3.58 3.57
N TYR A 253 22.71 -3.11 2.76
CA TYR A 253 22.34 -3.74 1.48
C TYR A 253 22.38 -2.72 0.36
N LEU A 254 23.16 -3.01 -0.68
CA LEU A 254 23.31 -2.14 -1.83
C LEU A 254 21.96 -1.92 -2.53
N VAL A 255 21.65 -0.66 -2.86
CA VAL A 255 20.54 -0.31 -3.75
C VAL A 255 21.06 0.03 -5.15
N ARG A 256 22.01 0.97 -5.27
CA ARG A 256 22.56 1.40 -6.59
C ARG A 256 23.78 2.32 -6.45
N ILE A 257 24.67 2.32 -7.46
CA ILE A 257 25.55 3.45 -7.74
C ILE A 257 24.91 4.38 -8.80
N THR A 258 24.96 5.68 -8.55
CA THR A 258 24.42 6.67 -9.48
C THR A 258 25.14 6.65 -10.84
N ALA A 259 24.41 7.04 -11.88
CA ALA A 259 24.91 7.07 -13.25
C ALA A 259 26.18 7.93 -13.43
N ASP A 260 26.27 9.03 -12.67
CA ASP A 260 27.45 9.91 -12.66
C ASP A 260 28.64 9.32 -11.87
N GLY A 261 28.48 8.15 -11.24
CA GLY A 261 29.50 7.48 -10.45
C GLY A 261 29.86 8.19 -9.15
N ARG A 262 29.10 9.21 -8.71
CA ARG A 262 29.48 10.07 -7.57
C ARG A 262 28.86 9.66 -6.24
N ARG A 263 27.75 8.94 -6.27
CA ARG A 263 26.99 8.56 -5.07
C ARG A 263 26.59 7.09 -5.08
N VAL A 264 26.62 6.47 -3.91
CA VAL A 264 26.09 5.12 -3.66
C VAL A 264 24.87 5.23 -2.75
N LEU A 265 23.81 4.53 -3.09
CA LEU A 265 22.62 4.39 -2.27
C LEU A 265 22.54 2.98 -1.70
N PHE A 266 22.16 2.90 -0.43
CA PHE A 266 22.05 1.62 0.27
C PHE A 266 21.06 1.67 1.44
N HIS A 267 20.54 0.51 1.80
CA HIS A 267 19.69 0.32 2.97
C HIS A 267 20.55 -0.06 4.17
N ALA A 268 20.41 0.66 5.29
CA ALA A 268 21.01 0.31 6.58
C ALA A 268 20.10 0.83 7.70
N GLU A 269 20.10 0.18 8.87
CA GLU A 269 19.38 0.65 10.06
C GLU A 269 17.89 1.04 9.82
N GLY A 270 17.20 0.32 8.94
CA GLY A 270 15.80 0.62 8.61
C GLY A 270 15.59 1.93 7.84
N GLY A 271 16.59 2.42 7.09
CA GLY A 271 16.45 3.59 6.22
C GLY A 271 17.37 3.57 5.00
N LEU A 272 17.07 4.45 4.05
CA LEU A 272 17.86 4.68 2.86
C LEU A 272 18.97 5.68 3.15
N TYR A 273 20.21 5.32 2.85
CA TYR A 273 21.39 6.16 2.95
C TYR A 273 21.91 6.54 1.56
N VAL A 274 22.55 7.72 1.48
CA VAL A 274 23.34 8.17 0.33
C VAL A 274 24.75 8.45 0.83
N HIS A 275 25.73 7.78 0.24
CA HIS A 275 27.15 8.06 0.43
C HIS A 275 27.68 8.87 -0.76
N ASP A 276 28.33 9.99 -0.48
CA ASP A 276 29.02 10.81 -1.48
C ASP A 276 30.48 10.38 -1.59
N LEU A 277 30.87 9.87 -2.75
CA LEU A 277 32.22 9.33 -3.00
C LEU A 277 33.30 10.41 -3.11
N ARG A 278 32.93 11.69 -3.23
CA ARG A 278 33.89 12.80 -3.25
C ARG A 278 34.20 13.26 -1.83
N THR A 279 33.23 13.25 -0.93
CA THR A 279 33.42 13.69 0.46
C THR A 279 33.65 12.53 1.44
N GLY A 280 33.31 11.30 1.06
CA GLY A 280 33.36 10.13 1.93
C GLY A 280 32.27 10.13 3.02
N THR A 281 31.20 10.91 2.86
CA THR A 281 30.19 11.08 3.91
C THR A 281 28.88 10.39 3.55
N SER A 282 28.37 9.61 4.50
CA SER A 282 27.06 8.96 4.44
C SER A 282 25.99 9.82 5.14
N ARG A 283 24.80 9.92 4.56
CA ARG A 283 23.63 10.54 5.19
C ARG A 283 22.37 9.70 4.97
N ARG A 284 21.53 9.60 6.00
CA ARG A 284 20.19 9.02 5.88
C ARG A 284 19.29 10.01 5.12
N VAL A 285 18.51 9.50 4.16
CA VAL A 285 17.69 10.32 3.25
C VAL A 285 16.21 9.96 3.26
N ALA A 286 15.86 8.76 3.74
CA ALA A 286 14.48 8.35 3.97
C ALA A 286 14.42 7.24 5.04
N ASP A 287 13.30 7.18 5.74
CA ASP A 287 12.99 6.11 6.70
C ASP A 287 12.17 5.02 6.03
N GLY A 288 12.40 3.76 6.41
CA GLY A 288 11.73 2.59 5.85
C GLY A 288 12.61 1.78 4.90
N ILE A 289 12.01 0.72 4.35
CA ILE A 289 12.69 -0.23 3.45
C ILE A 289 12.70 0.37 2.04
N PRO A 290 13.87 0.67 1.45
CA PRO A 290 13.94 1.18 0.09
C PRO A 290 13.71 0.07 -0.94
N GLY A 291 13.06 0.43 -2.04
CA GLY A 291 13.00 -0.34 -3.27
C GLY A 291 13.84 0.34 -4.36
N PRO A 292 13.40 0.35 -5.64
CA PRO A 292 14.19 0.92 -6.73
C PRO A 292 14.40 2.42 -6.61
N VAL A 293 15.57 2.87 -7.07
CA VAL A 293 16.02 4.26 -7.11
C VAL A 293 16.36 4.65 -8.54
N THR A 294 15.99 5.86 -8.94
CA THR A 294 16.36 6.41 -10.25
C THR A 294 17.88 6.51 -10.43
N ALA A 295 18.36 6.39 -11.66
CA ALA A 295 19.80 6.40 -11.97
C ALA A 295 20.54 7.67 -11.48
N ASP A 296 19.84 8.80 -11.34
CA ASP A 296 20.40 10.04 -10.78
C ASP A 296 20.44 10.07 -9.24
N GLY A 297 19.93 9.03 -8.57
CA GLY A 297 19.86 8.90 -7.13
C GLY A 297 18.88 9.87 -6.45
N ARG A 298 17.94 10.46 -7.21
CA ARG A 298 17.06 11.51 -6.68
C ARG A 298 15.70 10.99 -6.23
N TYR A 299 15.15 9.98 -6.88
CA TYR A 299 13.82 9.45 -6.55
C TYR A 299 13.93 7.99 -6.17
N ALA A 300 13.16 7.59 -5.16
CA ALA A 300 13.16 6.21 -4.66
C ALA A 300 11.74 5.75 -4.35
N VAL A 301 11.45 4.48 -4.57
CA VAL A 301 10.32 3.82 -3.90
C VAL A 301 10.77 3.46 -2.48
N VAL A 302 9.96 3.79 -1.47
CA VAL A 302 10.25 3.47 -0.07
C VAL A 302 8.98 2.98 0.60
N ALA A 303 9.07 1.82 1.24
CA ALA A 303 8.03 1.26 2.10
C ALA A 303 8.27 1.67 3.55
N GLY A 304 7.38 2.50 4.09
CA GLY A 304 7.45 2.98 5.48
C GLY A 304 6.07 3.00 6.14
N GLU A 305 5.96 3.73 7.25
CA GLU A 305 4.71 3.83 8.03
C GLU A 305 3.54 4.44 7.22
N ASP A 306 3.84 5.32 6.26
CA ASP A 306 2.85 5.93 5.36
C ASP A 306 2.56 5.08 4.10
N GLY A 307 3.05 3.84 4.06
CA GLY A 307 2.90 2.88 2.96
C GLY A 307 4.06 2.89 1.95
N THR A 308 3.93 2.11 0.88
CA THR A 308 4.91 2.04 -0.21
C THR A 308 4.69 3.19 -1.19
N ARG A 309 5.66 4.10 -1.33
CA ARG A 309 5.51 5.34 -2.12
C ARG A 309 6.79 5.73 -2.85
N VAL A 310 6.63 6.41 -3.98
CA VAL A 310 7.74 7.16 -4.62
C VAL A 310 8.03 8.44 -3.81
N ARG A 311 9.31 8.73 -3.54
CA ARG A 311 9.80 9.91 -2.82
C ARG A 311 10.84 10.66 -3.65
N ASP A 312 10.79 11.99 -3.63
CA ASP A 312 11.92 12.86 -4.03
C ASP A 312 12.83 13.06 -2.81
N LEU A 313 13.99 12.41 -2.83
CA LEU A 313 14.98 12.37 -1.73
C LEU A 313 15.64 13.73 -1.45
N ARG A 314 15.40 14.72 -2.32
CA ARG A 314 15.91 16.08 -2.13
C ARG A 314 14.86 17.00 -1.51
N THR A 315 13.59 16.86 -1.90
CA THR A 315 12.53 17.80 -1.50
C THR A 315 11.58 17.25 -0.44
N GLY A 316 11.58 15.93 -0.21
CA GLY A 316 10.62 15.24 0.64
C GLY A 316 9.23 15.10 0.01
N ALA A 317 9.02 15.56 -1.23
CA ALA A 317 7.78 15.33 -1.95
C ALA A 317 7.55 13.83 -2.17
N ARG A 318 6.30 13.39 -2.06
CA ARG A 318 5.91 11.97 -2.15
C ARG A 318 4.75 11.75 -3.10
N GLY A 319 4.67 10.55 -3.66
CA GLY A 319 3.56 10.07 -4.47
C GLY A 319 2.44 9.47 -3.63
N ALA A 320 1.37 9.05 -4.31
CA ALA A 320 0.34 8.24 -3.69
C ALA A 320 0.91 6.92 -3.12
N ALA A 321 0.26 6.37 -2.09
CA ALA A 321 0.53 5.01 -1.65
C ALA A 321 0.17 4.03 -2.77
N LEU A 322 1.09 3.11 -3.04
CA LEU A 322 0.82 1.91 -3.82
C LEU A 322 -0.06 0.94 -2.99
N PRO A 323 -0.75 0.00 -3.66
CA PRO A 323 -1.48 -1.07 -3.00
C PRO A 323 -0.61 -1.80 -1.99
N ARG A 324 -1.23 -2.34 -0.94
CA ARG A 324 -0.50 -3.02 0.14
C ARG A 324 0.28 -4.25 -0.35
N ASP A 325 -0.24 -4.93 -1.35
CA ASP A 325 0.33 -6.13 -1.98
C ASP A 325 1.23 -5.80 -3.18
N ALA A 326 1.44 -4.51 -3.49
CA ALA A 326 2.29 -4.11 -4.61
C ALA A 326 3.73 -4.58 -4.41
N GLN A 327 4.19 -5.44 -5.30
CA GLN A 327 5.56 -5.91 -5.37
C GLN A 327 6.32 -5.05 -6.38
N VAL A 328 7.21 -4.21 -5.86
CA VAL A 328 8.11 -3.38 -6.67
C VAL A 328 9.50 -3.99 -6.58
N LEU A 329 10.01 -4.53 -7.68
CA LEU A 329 11.34 -5.12 -7.74
C LEU A 329 12.38 -4.11 -8.24
N ASP A 330 13.62 -4.59 -8.34
CA ASP A 330 14.75 -3.84 -8.88
C ASP A 330 14.41 -3.27 -10.27
N ASP A 331 14.86 -2.05 -10.56
CA ASP A 331 14.54 -1.32 -11.80
C ASP A 331 13.04 -1.02 -12.07
N GLY A 332 12.18 -1.14 -11.04
CA GLY A 332 10.75 -0.79 -11.14
C GLY A 332 10.41 0.71 -11.15
N LEU A 333 11.36 1.65 -11.32
CA LEU A 333 11.12 3.10 -11.20
C LEU A 333 11.67 3.91 -12.39
N ALA A 334 10.77 4.60 -13.10
CA ALA A 334 11.14 5.46 -14.22
C ALA A 334 11.74 6.80 -13.76
N ALA A 335 12.50 7.45 -14.66
CA ALA A 335 13.18 8.72 -14.38
C ALA A 335 12.23 9.80 -13.86
N LYS A 336 12.77 10.69 -13.02
CA LYS A 336 12.02 11.75 -12.33
C LYS A 336 10.92 11.24 -11.39
N GLY A 337 10.89 9.94 -11.07
CA GLY A 337 9.86 9.32 -10.26
C GLY A 337 8.47 9.36 -10.90
N ARG A 338 8.40 9.44 -12.24
CA ARG A 338 7.14 9.69 -12.96
C ARG A 338 6.21 8.49 -13.03
N ALA A 339 6.78 7.29 -12.95
CA ALA A 339 6.08 6.04 -13.13
C ALA A 339 6.80 4.92 -12.36
N VAL A 340 6.04 4.01 -11.78
CA VAL A 340 6.53 2.81 -11.09
C VAL A 340 5.85 1.58 -11.70
N ALA A 341 6.64 0.60 -12.10
CA ALA A 341 6.14 -0.72 -12.51
C ALA A 341 6.13 -1.65 -11.29
N PHE A 342 5.05 -2.37 -11.11
CA PHE A 342 4.85 -3.27 -9.98
C PHE A 342 3.91 -4.39 -10.35
N SER A 343 4.02 -5.53 -9.67
CA SER A 343 3.01 -6.58 -9.74
C SER A 343 2.10 -6.58 -8.53
N SER A 344 0.85 -7.00 -8.73
CA SER A 344 -0.17 -7.05 -7.67
C SER A 344 -1.25 -8.05 -8.05
N SER A 345 -1.85 -8.71 -7.06
CA SER A 345 -3.04 -9.54 -7.25
C SER A 345 -4.32 -8.76 -6.96
N ALA A 346 -4.23 -7.43 -6.85
CA ALA A 346 -5.37 -6.58 -6.62
C ALA A 346 -6.18 -6.38 -7.91
N SER A 347 -7.39 -6.90 -7.87
CA SER A 347 -8.39 -6.87 -8.94
C SER A 347 -9.07 -5.54 -9.25
N HIS A 348 -8.74 -4.50 -8.50
CA HIS A 348 -9.48 -3.23 -8.54
C HIS A 348 -8.55 -2.06 -8.88
N LEU A 349 -7.32 -2.35 -9.33
CA LEU A 349 -6.36 -1.32 -9.74
C LEU A 349 -6.73 -0.71 -11.09
N VAL A 350 -7.36 -1.48 -11.97
CA VAL A 350 -7.92 -1.01 -13.23
C VAL A 350 -9.27 -1.69 -13.49
N PRO A 351 -10.18 -1.05 -14.24
CA PRO A 351 -11.41 -1.71 -14.66
C PRO A 351 -11.13 -2.96 -15.51
N GLY A 352 -11.95 -4.00 -15.34
CA GLY A 352 -11.86 -5.21 -16.15
C GLY A 352 -10.77 -6.18 -15.72
N ASP A 353 -10.20 -6.03 -14.52
CA ASP A 353 -9.57 -7.17 -13.86
C ASP A 353 -10.61 -8.26 -13.57
N THR A 354 -10.28 -9.50 -13.95
CA THR A 354 -11.20 -10.64 -13.88
C THR A 354 -10.54 -12.01 -13.75
N ASN A 355 -9.20 -12.09 -13.71
CA ASN A 355 -8.49 -13.37 -13.76
C ASN A 355 -8.09 -13.88 -12.37
N ALA A 356 -8.22 -13.07 -11.31
CA ALA A 356 -7.71 -13.36 -9.97
C ALA A 356 -6.21 -13.75 -9.91
N GLU A 357 -5.43 -13.35 -10.92
CA GLU A 357 -4.00 -13.62 -11.00
C GLU A 357 -3.18 -12.40 -10.59
N SER A 358 -1.89 -12.62 -10.32
CA SER A 358 -0.96 -11.48 -10.23
C SER A 358 -0.76 -10.88 -11.60
N ASP A 359 -0.90 -9.57 -11.72
CA ASP A 359 -0.72 -8.82 -12.95
C ASP A 359 0.32 -7.72 -12.78
N VAL A 360 0.88 -7.26 -13.90
CA VAL A 360 1.87 -6.18 -13.93
C VAL A 360 1.17 -4.88 -14.28
N PHE A 361 1.41 -3.86 -13.47
CA PHE A 361 0.83 -2.53 -13.60
C PHE A 361 1.91 -1.46 -13.66
N VAL A 362 1.56 -0.32 -14.26
CA VAL A 362 2.33 0.93 -14.14
C VAL A 362 1.45 1.97 -13.48
N PHE A 363 1.93 2.55 -12.37
CA PHE A 363 1.32 3.70 -11.74
C PHE A 363 2.11 4.97 -12.08
N SER A 364 1.43 6.00 -12.57
CA SER A 364 2.01 7.32 -12.83
C SER A 364 1.26 8.41 -12.05
N GLY A 365 1.99 9.33 -11.42
CA GLY A 365 1.38 10.40 -10.64
C GLY A 365 2.36 11.51 -10.25
N ALA A 366 1.84 12.70 -9.92
CA ALA A 366 2.67 13.81 -9.48
C ALA A 366 3.12 13.65 -8.02
N LEU A 367 4.39 13.99 -7.74
CA LEU A 367 4.91 14.06 -6.37
C LEU A 367 4.52 15.39 -5.72
N ARG A 368 3.97 15.35 -4.50
CA ARG A 368 3.51 16.52 -3.73
C ARG A 368 3.75 16.31 -2.24
N ARG A 369 3.61 17.35 -1.41
CA ARG A 369 3.61 17.19 0.06
C ARG A 369 2.41 16.37 0.54
N ASN A 370 1.23 16.72 0.01
CA ASN A 370 -0.02 15.99 0.17
C ASN A 370 -0.48 15.51 -1.21
N PRO A 371 -0.01 14.34 -1.67
CA PRO A 371 -0.44 13.79 -2.94
C PRO A 371 -1.89 13.34 -2.84
N ALA A 372 -2.64 13.52 -3.93
CA ALA A 372 -3.93 12.85 -4.07
C ALA A 372 -3.71 11.34 -3.94
N PRO A 373 -4.62 10.60 -3.28
CA PRO A 373 -4.52 9.15 -3.19
C PRO A 373 -4.55 8.52 -4.59
N MET A 374 -4.04 7.29 -4.71
CA MET A 374 -4.30 6.46 -5.90
C MET A 374 -5.83 6.36 -6.07
N PRO A 375 -6.38 6.32 -7.30
CA PRO A 375 -7.80 6.09 -7.52
C PRO A 375 -8.34 5.03 -6.56
N SER A 376 -9.42 5.37 -5.84
CA SER A 376 -9.80 4.73 -4.58
C SER A 376 -9.84 3.20 -4.69
N VAL A 377 -9.04 2.58 -3.83
CA VAL A 377 -8.86 1.14 -3.66
C VAL A 377 -9.84 0.69 -2.57
N THR A 378 -10.74 -0.24 -2.89
CA THR A 378 -11.49 -0.98 -1.87
C THR A 378 -10.67 -2.23 -1.56
N GLU A 379 -10.21 -2.37 -0.32
CA GLU A 379 -9.41 -3.52 0.12
C GLU A 379 -10.28 -4.39 1.04
N ARG A 380 -10.46 -5.67 0.71
CA ARG A 380 -11.02 -6.64 1.68
C ARG A 380 -9.93 -6.99 2.69
N ILE A 381 -10.22 -6.80 3.97
CA ILE A 381 -9.27 -7.11 5.06
C ILE A 381 -9.68 -8.33 5.88
N ALA A 382 -10.95 -8.73 5.79
CA ALA A 382 -11.41 -9.98 6.37
C ALA A 382 -10.84 -11.19 5.59
N ARG A 383 -10.10 -12.04 6.30
CA ARG A 383 -9.58 -13.33 5.84
C ARG A 383 -10.34 -14.57 6.37
N PRO A 384 -11.07 -14.53 7.50
CA PRO A 384 -11.89 -15.67 7.91
C PRO A 384 -12.94 -16.03 6.86
N ALA A 385 -13.29 -17.32 6.75
CA ALA A 385 -14.31 -17.79 5.82
C ALA A 385 -15.76 -17.42 6.22
N GLY A 386 -15.95 -16.94 7.46
CA GLY A 386 -17.25 -16.57 8.02
C GLY A 386 -17.56 -15.08 7.92
N ALA A 387 -18.80 -14.72 8.21
CA ALA A 387 -19.24 -13.33 8.21
C ALA A 387 -18.45 -12.48 9.21
N SER A 388 -17.98 -11.32 8.75
CA SER A 388 -17.21 -10.36 9.52
C SER A 388 -17.99 -9.07 9.73
N HIS A 389 -18.02 -8.57 10.97
CA HIS A 389 -18.88 -7.48 11.39
C HIS A 389 -18.20 -6.44 12.29
N ASP A 390 -18.83 -5.28 12.39
CA ASP A 390 -18.52 -4.18 13.31
C ASP A 390 -17.06 -3.70 13.22
N PRO A 391 -16.62 -3.22 12.04
CA PRO A 391 -15.26 -2.75 11.91
C PRO A 391 -15.05 -1.41 12.63
N VAL A 392 -13.96 -1.33 13.41
CA VAL A 392 -13.58 -0.11 14.12
C VAL A 392 -12.17 0.29 13.71
N MET A 393 -12.03 1.53 13.21
CA MET A 393 -10.77 2.11 12.75
C MET A 393 -9.90 2.58 13.91
N GLY A 394 -8.61 2.24 13.81
CA GLY A 394 -7.51 3.01 14.38
C GLY A 394 -6.83 3.88 13.30
N GLU A 395 -5.58 4.25 13.54
CA GLU A 395 -4.77 4.99 12.56
C GLU A 395 -4.01 4.06 11.63
N ASN A 396 -3.50 4.60 10.52
CA ASN A 396 -2.63 3.87 9.60
C ASN A 396 -3.25 2.54 9.12
N LYS A 397 -4.55 2.54 8.77
CA LYS A 397 -5.30 1.34 8.34
C LYS A 397 -5.34 0.21 9.38
N VAL A 398 -5.20 0.51 10.67
CA VAL A 398 -5.51 -0.43 11.74
C VAL A 398 -7.02 -0.60 11.82
N VAL A 399 -7.51 -1.84 11.79
CA VAL A 399 -8.94 -2.16 11.94
C VAL A 399 -9.11 -3.36 12.83
N SER A 400 -9.99 -3.28 13.83
CA SER A 400 -10.52 -4.49 14.47
C SER A 400 -11.94 -4.78 14.00
N PHE A 401 -12.29 -6.05 14.01
CA PHE A 401 -13.62 -6.52 13.62
C PHE A 401 -13.89 -7.89 14.26
N THR A 402 -15.15 -8.31 14.23
CA THR A 402 -15.58 -9.61 14.76
C THR A 402 -15.88 -10.59 13.64
N SER A 403 -15.63 -11.88 13.83
CA SER A 403 -16.01 -12.93 12.88
C SER A 403 -16.10 -14.27 13.59
N GLY A 404 -17.21 -15.00 13.44
CA GLY A 404 -17.34 -16.36 13.98
C GLY A 404 -17.18 -16.48 15.50
N GLY A 405 -17.49 -15.42 16.25
CA GLY A 405 -17.29 -15.35 17.70
C GLY A 405 -15.85 -15.04 18.12
N ASP A 406 -15.00 -14.61 17.19
CA ASP A 406 -13.64 -14.14 17.42
C ASP A 406 -13.49 -12.65 17.11
N VAL A 407 -12.50 -12.02 17.73
CA VAL A 407 -12.09 -10.64 17.48
C VAL A 407 -10.74 -10.66 16.78
N PHE A 408 -10.67 -10.01 15.62
CA PHE A 408 -9.47 -9.87 14.83
C PHE A 408 -8.99 -8.43 14.81
N VAL A 409 -7.70 -8.25 14.56
CA VAL A 409 -7.11 -6.96 14.22
C VAL A 409 -6.22 -7.10 12.99
N SER A 410 -6.47 -6.24 12.01
CA SER A 410 -5.67 -6.06 10.81
C SER A 410 -4.83 -4.79 10.97
N THR A 411 -3.53 -4.88 10.71
CA THR A 411 -2.62 -3.73 10.64
C THR A 411 -1.85 -3.79 9.32
N PRO A 412 -1.16 -2.71 8.88
CA PRO A 412 -0.27 -2.80 7.73
C PRO A 412 0.71 -3.97 7.89
N GLY A 413 0.83 -4.82 6.88
CA GLY A 413 1.69 -6.01 6.89
C GLY A 413 1.25 -7.20 7.77
N TRP A 414 0.32 -7.05 8.72
CA TRP A 414 -0.03 -8.10 9.68
C TRP A 414 -1.53 -8.32 9.88
N PHE A 415 -1.92 -9.52 10.31
CA PHE A 415 -3.28 -9.91 10.67
C PHE A 415 -3.23 -10.88 11.85
N SER A 416 -4.03 -10.67 12.89
CA SER A 416 -4.03 -11.56 14.06
C SER A 416 -5.37 -11.62 14.78
N GLN A 417 -5.76 -12.80 15.23
CA GLN A 417 -6.79 -13.00 16.25
C GLN A 417 -6.30 -12.41 17.60
N VAL A 418 -7.21 -11.79 18.34
CA VAL A 418 -6.91 -11.08 19.59
C VAL A 418 -7.25 -11.93 20.81
N ASN A 419 -8.42 -12.57 20.79
CA ASN A 419 -8.95 -13.45 21.82
C ASN A 419 -8.46 -14.90 21.63
N ASN A 420 -8.90 -15.81 22.50
CA ASN A 420 -8.67 -17.25 22.38
C ASN A 420 -9.99 -18.02 22.58
N ASP A 421 -9.94 -19.35 22.49
CA ASP A 421 -11.14 -20.21 22.57
C ASP A 421 -11.85 -20.17 23.93
N THR A 422 -11.13 -19.89 25.03
CA THR A 422 -11.75 -19.72 26.36
C THR A 422 -12.54 -18.42 26.51
N GLN A 423 -12.39 -17.51 25.55
CA GLN A 423 -13.05 -16.21 25.53
C GLN A 423 -14.13 -16.16 24.44
N LYS A 424 -14.69 -17.31 24.05
CA LYS A 424 -15.76 -17.39 23.05
C LYS A 424 -17.15 -17.49 23.70
N PRO A 425 -18.19 -16.87 23.09
CA PRO A 425 -18.11 -15.93 21.96
C PRO A 425 -17.55 -14.56 22.40
N SER A 426 -16.68 -13.96 21.58
CA SER A 426 -16.23 -12.58 21.71
C SER A 426 -16.97 -11.66 20.73
N SER A 427 -17.21 -10.40 21.12
CA SER A 427 -17.83 -9.37 20.27
C SER A 427 -17.25 -7.97 20.53
N GLU A 428 -17.65 -6.99 19.71
CA GLU A 428 -17.41 -5.55 19.90
C GLU A 428 -15.91 -5.19 20.03
N GLY A 429 -15.10 -5.65 19.07
CA GLY A 429 -13.66 -5.39 19.05
C GLY A 429 -13.34 -3.91 18.81
N THR A 430 -12.65 -3.25 19.74
CA THR A 430 -12.25 -1.84 19.62
C THR A 430 -10.74 -1.63 19.81
N PRO A 431 -10.01 -1.08 18.82
CA PRO A 431 -8.58 -0.87 18.92
C PRO A 431 -8.29 0.54 19.43
N CYS A 432 -7.18 0.74 20.14
CA CYS A 432 -6.57 2.07 20.15
C CYS A 432 -5.92 2.37 18.79
N TYR A 433 -5.55 3.63 18.51
CA TYR A 433 -5.06 4.06 17.19
C TYR A 433 -3.90 3.22 16.64
N SER A 434 -2.98 2.78 17.51
CA SER A 434 -1.85 1.94 17.11
C SER A 434 -2.20 0.46 16.89
N GLY A 435 -3.39 0.01 17.28
CA GLY A 435 -3.76 -1.41 17.31
C GLY A 435 -2.99 -2.24 18.35
N ARG A 436 -2.22 -1.58 19.23
CA ARG A 436 -1.45 -2.23 20.30
C ARG A 436 -2.34 -2.81 21.38
N MET A 437 -3.42 -2.12 21.73
CA MET A 437 -4.43 -2.61 22.65
C MET A 437 -5.76 -2.74 21.91
N VAL A 438 -6.42 -3.88 22.08
CA VAL A 438 -7.74 -4.14 21.52
C VAL A 438 -8.66 -4.63 22.65
N GLY A 439 -9.75 -3.90 22.86
CA GLY A 439 -10.81 -4.22 23.80
C GLY A 439 -11.89 -5.07 23.14
N TYR A 440 -12.57 -5.91 23.91
CA TYR A 440 -13.66 -6.76 23.43
C TYR A 440 -14.50 -7.29 24.59
N ALA A 441 -15.78 -7.58 24.33
CA ALA A 441 -16.67 -8.24 25.27
C ALA A 441 -16.53 -9.76 25.12
N ALA A 442 -16.40 -10.48 26.24
CA ALA A 442 -16.39 -11.95 26.27
C ALA A 442 -16.67 -12.47 27.69
N PRO A 443 -17.11 -13.72 27.85
CA PRO A 443 -17.27 -14.33 29.17
C PRO A 443 -15.94 -14.39 29.96
N LEU A 444 -16.03 -14.16 31.26
CA LEU A 444 -14.95 -14.46 32.21
C LEU A 444 -14.76 -15.98 32.35
N ALA A 445 -13.66 -16.39 32.97
CA ALA A 445 -13.31 -17.81 33.15
C ALA A 445 -14.36 -18.62 33.94
N ASP A 446 -15.17 -17.96 34.76
CA ASP A 446 -16.27 -18.56 35.52
C ASP A 446 -17.63 -18.47 34.81
N GLY A 447 -17.64 -18.02 33.54
CA GLY A 447 -18.84 -17.84 32.73
C GLY A 447 -19.61 -16.53 33.00
N GLY A 448 -19.15 -15.68 33.93
CA GLY A 448 -19.74 -14.36 34.18
C GLY A 448 -19.49 -13.37 33.04
N PRO A 449 -20.22 -12.23 33.01
CA PRO A 449 -19.99 -11.19 31.99
C PRO A 449 -18.62 -10.54 32.16
N GLY A 450 -17.94 -10.28 31.05
CA GLY A 450 -16.59 -9.74 31.07
C GLY A 450 -16.30 -8.78 29.92
N VAL A 451 -15.45 -7.79 30.21
CA VAL A 451 -14.78 -6.97 29.21
C VAL A 451 -13.29 -7.20 29.33
N HIS A 452 -12.65 -7.46 28.19
CA HIS A 452 -11.23 -7.77 28.10
C HIS A 452 -10.49 -6.74 27.27
N VAL A 453 -9.21 -6.53 27.58
CA VAL A 453 -8.29 -5.77 26.75
C VAL A 453 -6.99 -6.55 26.60
N ARG A 454 -6.64 -6.88 25.36
CA ARG A 454 -5.36 -7.52 25.04
C ARG A 454 -4.35 -6.44 24.62
N ASN A 455 -3.27 -6.30 25.39
CA ASN A 455 -2.09 -5.56 24.97
C ASN A 455 -1.16 -6.49 24.16
N ARG A 456 -1.19 -6.34 22.84
CA ARG A 456 -0.49 -7.17 21.86
C ARG A 456 1.02 -6.97 21.86
N ALA A 457 1.51 -5.80 22.28
CA ALA A 457 2.96 -5.54 22.32
C ALA A 457 3.68 -6.30 23.44
N VAL A 458 2.97 -6.66 24.52
CA VAL A 458 3.57 -7.33 25.69
C VAL A 458 2.84 -8.62 26.07
N GLY A 459 1.81 -9.02 25.31
CA GLY A 459 0.98 -10.22 25.56
C GLY A 459 0.04 -10.13 26.77
N LYS A 460 -0.01 -9.00 27.48
CA LYS A 460 -0.82 -8.84 28.71
C LYS A 460 -2.32 -8.82 28.39
N LEU A 461 -3.10 -9.56 29.17
CA LEU A 461 -4.56 -9.54 29.16
C LEU A 461 -5.07 -8.85 30.44
N THR A 462 -5.93 -7.86 30.29
CA THR A 462 -6.67 -7.22 31.38
C THR A 462 -8.14 -7.61 31.26
N SER A 463 -8.75 -8.10 32.34
CA SER A 463 -10.15 -8.53 32.37
C SER A 463 -10.90 -7.77 33.46
N LEU A 464 -12.06 -7.23 33.13
CA LEU A 464 -12.95 -6.50 34.04
C LEU A 464 -14.26 -7.27 34.19
N GLY A 465 -14.75 -7.35 35.43
CA GLY A 465 -15.94 -8.12 35.80
C GLY A 465 -16.70 -7.59 37.03
N SER A 466 -16.19 -6.52 37.64
CA SER A 466 -16.72 -5.99 38.88
C SER A 466 -16.40 -4.51 39.04
N TYR A 467 -17.15 -3.86 39.94
CA TYR A 467 -16.90 -2.50 40.38
C TYR A 467 -16.97 -2.45 41.90
N GLN A 468 -15.93 -1.91 42.53
CA GLN A 468 -15.80 -1.84 44.00
C GLN A 468 -16.04 -3.19 44.70
N GLY A 469 -15.61 -4.29 44.06
CA GLY A 469 -15.77 -5.66 44.59
C GLY A 469 -17.12 -6.31 44.30
N VAL A 470 -18.10 -5.57 43.77
CA VAL A 470 -19.42 -6.10 43.37
C VAL A 470 -19.36 -6.55 41.91
N ARG A 471 -19.72 -7.81 41.65
CA ARG A 471 -19.74 -8.36 40.29
C ARG A 471 -20.88 -7.77 39.47
N PHE A 472 -20.61 -7.50 38.21
CA PHE A 472 -21.64 -7.07 37.27
C PHE A 472 -22.52 -8.25 36.82
N THR A 473 -23.79 -7.95 36.52
CA THR A 473 -24.75 -8.90 35.94
C THR A 473 -24.76 -8.83 34.41
N TRP A 474 -24.29 -7.72 33.85
CA TRP A 474 -24.10 -7.52 32.43
C TRP A 474 -22.94 -6.53 32.17
N MET A 475 -22.18 -6.74 31.11
CA MET A 475 -21.13 -5.82 30.64
C MET A 475 -21.01 -5.89 29.12
N GLY A 476 -20.66 -4.78 28.48
CA GLY A 476 -20.42 -4.71 27.04
C GLY A 476 -20.00 -3.32 26.59
N GLN A 477 -20.04 -3.12 25.28
CA GLN A 477 -19.73 -1.89 24.55
C GLN A 477 -18.37 -1.29 24.91
N PRO A 478 -17.28 -2.10 24.90
CA PRO A 478 -15.97 -1.60 25.25
C PRO A 478 -15.42 -0.67 24.18
N VAL A 479 -14.87 0.48 24.56
CA VAL A 479 -14.15 1.39 23.67
C VAL A 479 -12.81 1.75 24.29
N VAL A 480 -11.74 1.25 23.67
CA VAL A 480 -10.36 1.64 24.03
C VAL A 480 -10.07 3.01 23.43
N ASN A 481 -9.56 3.93 24.24
CA ASN A 481 -9.27 5.28 23.74
C ASN A 481 -8.07 5.30 22.78
N PRO A 482 -7.98 6.31 21.90
CA PRO A 482 -6.91 6.44 20.92
C PRO A 482 -5.48 6.27 21.44
N THR A 483 -5.17 6.75 22.64
CA THR A 483 -3.82 6.70 23.25
C THR A 483 -3.49 5.37 23.96
N CYS A 484 -4.41 4.41 23.96
CA CYS A 484 -4.29 3.14 24.69
C CYS A 484 -4.10 3.31 26.21
N GLN A 485 -4.70 4.34 26.81
CA GLN A 485 -4.59 4.66 28.24
C GLN A 485 -5.86 4.36 29.03
N TRP A 486 -7.01 4.42 28.35
CA TRP A 486 -8.33 4.31 28.95
C TRP A 486 -9.19 3.31 28.19
N LEU A 487 -10.14 2.75 28.92
CA LEU A 487 -11.25 1.95 28.40
C LEU A 487 -12.55 2.55 28.90
N THR A 488 -13.54 2.70 28.04
CA THR A 488 -14.93 2.92 28.46
C THR A 488 -15.76 1.69 28.16
N TYR A 489 -16.80 1.43 28.96
CA TYR A 489 -17.70 0.29 28.77
C TYR A 489 -19.03 0.55 29.48
N ALA A 490 -20.08 -0.17 29.09
CA ALA A 490 -21.36 -0.18 29.77
C ALA A 490 -21.47 -1.43 30.65
N ALA A 491 -22.06 -1.30 31.84
CA ALA A 491 -22.26 -2.43 32.75
C ALA A 491 -23.44 -2.22 33.71
N THR A 492 -24.01 -3.32 34.20
CA THR A 492 -25.15 -3.34 35.12
C THR A 492 -24.77 -4.04 36.42
N LEU A 493 -25.04 -3.39 37.55
CA LEU A 493 -24.87 -3.97 38.89
C LEU A 493 -26.08 -4.85 39.25
N PRO A 494 -25.94 -5.79 40.21
CA PRO A 494 -27.06 -6.60 40.68
C PRO A 494 -28.11 -5.75 41.41
N ALA A 495 -29.35 -6.24 41.42
CA ALA A 495 -30.45 -5.59 42.12
C ALA A 495 -30.19 -5.54 43.63
N THR A 496 -30.64 -4.46 44.27
CA THR A 496 -30.57 -4.25 45.73
C THR A 496 -31.91 -3.77 46.26
N ASP A 497 -32.11 -3.79 47.57
CA ASP A 497 -33.34 -3.25 48.19
C ASP A 497 -33.57 -1.77 47.84
N THR A 498 -32.49 -1.02 47.58
CA THR A 498 -32.52 0.40 47.21
C THR A 498 -32.58 0.65 45.69
N ASP A 499 -32.29 -0.36 44.88
CA ASP A 499 -32.33 -0.31 43.41
C ASP A 499 -32.78 -1.68 42.86
N PRO A 500 -34.09 -1.95 42.88
CA PRO A 500 -34.63 -3.26 42.51
C PRO A 500 -34.61 -3.54 41.00
N ASP A 501 -34.44 -2.50 40.17
CA ASP A 501 -34.38 -2.59 38.71
C ASP A 501 -33.15 -1.83 38.17
N PRO A 502 -31.93 -2.36 38.41
CA PRO A 502 -30.71 -1.67 38.07
C PRO A 502 -30.55 -1.57 36.55
N GLN A 503 -30.34 -0.35 36.08
CA GLN A 503 -30.12 -0.04 34.67
C GLN A 503 -28.62 0.09 34.37
N PRO A 504 -28.17 -0.20 33.13
CA PRO A 504 -26.75 -0.10 32.78
C PRO A 504 -26.23 1.33 32.95
N ARG A 505 -24.95 1.42 33.29
CA ARG A 505 -24.18 2.66 33.49
C ARG A 505 -22.92 2.61 32.65
N VAL A 506 -22.42 3.78 32.27
CA VAL A 506 -21.13 3.91 31.57
C VAL A 506 -20.02 4.12 32.59
N TYR A 507 -18.96 3.32 32.46
CA TYR A 507 -17.77 3.34 33.28
C TYR A 507 -16.53 3.70 32.44
N ARG A 508 -15.51 4.27 33.08
CA ARG A 508 -14.19 4.51 32.49
C ARG A 508 -13.10 3.91 33.38
N PHE A 509 -12.25 3.06 32.82
CA PHE A 509 -11.16 2.39 33.50
C PHE A 509 -9.78 2.85 33.00
N LYS A 510 -8.82 3.01 33.92
CA LYS A 510 -7.42 3.39 33.63
C LYS A 510 -6.48 2.20 33.70
N PHE A 511 -5.80 1.84 32.59
CA PHE A 511 -4.98 0.61 32.54
C PHE A 511 -3.81 0.54 33.53
N ASN A 512 -3.16 1.67 33.81
CA ASN A 512 -1.97 1.73 34.69
C ASN A 512 -2.27 2.27 36.09
N GLY A 513 -3.51 2.67 36.36
CA GLY A 513 -3.95 3.12 37.69
C GLY A 513 -4.86 2.10 38.38
N GLY A 514 -5.64 1.33 37.61
CA GLY A 514 -6.67 0.43 38.13
C GLY A 514 -7.97 1.15 38.53
N ASP A 515 -7.98 2.49 38.50
CA ASP A 515 -9.13 3.29 38.88
C ASP A 515 -10.27 3.15 37.86
N THR A 516 -11.50 3.09 38.38
CA THR A 516 -12.72 3.05 37.59
C THR A 516 -13.67 4.16 38.04
N ASP A 517 -14.05 5.02 37.10
CA ASP A 517 -14.99 6.11 37.31
C ASP A 517 -16.37 5.74 36.74
N VAL A 518 -17.45 6.21 37.38
CA VAL A 518 -18.80 6.20 36.78
C VAL A 518 -18.96 7.50 35.98
N VAL A 519 -19.22 7.36 34.69
CA VAL A 519 -19.32 8.48 33.74
C VAL A 519 -20.76 9.00 33.62
N SER A 520 -21.71 8.07 33.51
CA SER A 520 -23.13 8.38 33.32
C SER A 520 -23.77 8.98 34.57
N ALA A 521 -24.88 9.72 34.40
CA ALA A 521 -25.61 10.29 35.53
C ALA A 521 -26.39 9.22 36.32
N PRO A 522 -26.58 9.38 37.65
CA PRO A 522 -27.43 8.51 38.45
C PRO A 522 -28.91 8.91 38.29
N SER A 523 -29.47 8.68 37.10
CA SER A 523 -30.81 9.19 36.72
C SER A 523 -31.91 8.13 36.70
N GLY A 524 -31.61 6.88 37.09
CA GLY A 524 -32.51 5.74 36.90
C GLY A 524 -32.51 5.21 35.46
N GLU A 525 -32.34 6.07 34.46
CA GLU A 525 -32.32 5.70 33.04
C GLU A 525 -31.06 4.92 32.63
N ALA A 526 -31.23 3.93 31.74
CA ALA A 526 -30.15 3.17 31.12
C ALA A 526 -29.16 4.05 30.35
N ALA A 527 -27.87 3.76 30.49
CA ALA A 527 -26.80 4.43 29.75
C ALA A 527 -25.89 3.43 29.02
N GLY A 528 -25.45 3.78 27.82
CA GLY A 528 -24.63 2.91 26.96
C GLY A 528 -24.04 3.63 25.75
N HIS A 529 -23.49 2.84 24.82
CA HIS A 529 -22.82 3.27 23.58
C HIS A 529 -21.82 4.41 23.81
N PRO A 530 -20.77 4.20 24.65
CA PRO A 530 -19.81 5.24 24.93
C PRO A 530 -18.92 5.56 23.70
N SER A 531 -18.50 6.81 23.60
CA SER A 531 -17.43 7.27 22.71
C SER A 531 -16.50 8.16 23.52
N ILE A 532 -15.19 8.05 23.31
CA ILE A 532 -14.17 8.75 24.11
C ILE A 532 -13.20 9.50 23.20
N ASP A 533 -12.81 10.71 23.63
CA ASP A 533 -11.85 11.54 22.89
C ASP A 533 -10.41 11.02 22.97
N TYR A 534 -9.51 11.69 22.26
CA TYR A 534 -8.09 11.32 22.21
C TYR A 534 -7.40 11.38 23.58
N SER A 535 -7.70 12.39 24.40
CA SER A 535 -7.09 12.56 25.72
C SER A 535 -7.67 11.61 26.77
N GLY A 536 -8.89 11.13 26.55
CA GLY A 536 -9.65 10.34 27.51
C GLY A 536 -10.45 11.18 28.51
N ARG A 537 -10.49 12.51 28.35
CA ARG A 537 -11.18 13.46 29.22
C ARG A 537 -12.68 13.53 28.94
N TYR A 538 -13.08 13.54 27.68
CA TYR A 538 -14.46 13.70 27.26
C TYR A 538 -15.04 12.35 26.86
N VAL A 539 -16.17 12.00 27.46
CA VAL A 539 -16.90 10.78 27.10
C VAL A 539 -18.32 11.15 26.72
N ALA A 540 -18.69 10.83 25.48
CA ALA A 540 -20.06 10.89 25.00
C ALA A 540 -20.76 9.56 25.23
N PHE A 541 -22.04 9.58 25.56
CA PHE A 541 -22.82 8.37 25.78
C PHE A 541 -24.32 8.65 25.62
N GLU A 542 -25.08 7.58 25.40
CA GLU A 542 -26.53 7.61 25.40
C GLU A 542 -27.07 7.46 26.83
N GLN A 543 -28.09 8.23 27.20
CA GLN A 543 -28.87 8.02 28.41
C GLN A 543 -30.29 8.59 28.26
N GLY A 544 -31.31 7.81 28.61
CA GLY A 544 -32.71 8.29 28.62
C GLY A 544 -33.17 8.89 27.28
N GLY A 545 -32.79 8.27 26.15
CA GLY A 545 -33.14 8.73 24.80
C GLY A 545 -32.44 10.02 24.33
N ALA A 546 -31.33 10.40 24.98
CA ALA A 546 -30.52 11.55 24.63
C ALA A 546 -29.04 11.19 24.60
N VAL A 547 -28.24 11.99 23.90
CA VAL A 547 -26.78 11.91 23.94
C VAL A 547 -26.25 13.01 24.85
N TYR A 548 -25.37 12.62 25.76
CA TYR A 548 -24.66 13.50 26.69
C TYR A 548 -23.16 13.45 26.43
N VAL A 549 -22.46 14.51 26.82
CA VAL A 549 -20.99 14.55 26.90
C VAL A 549 -20.59 14.92 28.32
N ARG A 550 -19.77 14.07 28.94
CA ARG A 550 -19.20 14.28 30.27
C ARG A 550 -17.76 14.78 30.13
N ASP A 551 -17.47 15.91 30.73
CA ASP A 551 -16.11 16.35 31.01
C ASP A 551 -15.67 15.73 32.35
N LEU A 552 -14.64 14.88 32.31
CA LEU A 552 -14.19 14.15 33.48
C LEU A 552 -13.19 14.93 34.35
N ASP A 553 -12.66 16.06 33.87
CA ASP A 553 -11.85 16.96 34.69
C ASP A 553 -12.73 17.86 35.56
N THR A 554 -13.83 18.37 34.99
CA THR A 554 -14.73 19.32 35.68
C THR A 554 -15.96 18.66 36.28
N GLY A 555 -16.30 17.45 35.85
CA GLY A 555 -17.54 16.77 36.18
C GLY A 555 -18.77 17.32 35.44
N ALA A 556 -18.60 18.30 34.55
CA ALA A 556 -19.70 18.89 33.80
C ALA A 556 -20.36 17.86 32.87
N LEU A 557 -21.70 17.83 32.89
CA LEU A 557 -22.51 16.96 32.06
C LEU A 557 -23.38 17.80 31.12
N GLU A 558 -23.03 17.82 29.84
CA GLU A 558 -23.75 18.58 28.82
C GLU A 558 -24.70 17.66 28.04
N LYS A 559 -25.98 18.05 27.92
CA LYS A 559 -26.93 17.37 27.03
C LYS A 559 -26.72 17.84 25.58
N ALA A 560 -25.99 17.04 24.80
CA ALA A 560 -25.61 17.39 23.44
C ALA A 560 -26.75 17.22 22.42
N ALA A 561 -27.65 16.26 22.61
CA ALA A 561 -28.82 16.11 21.74
C ALA A 561 -29.96 15.31 22.40
N ALA A 562 -31.20 15.70 22.13
CA ALA A 562 -32.38 14.91 22.49
C ALA A 562 -32.80 13.99 21.33
N HIS A 563 -33.44 12.86 21.65
CA HIS A 563 -33.89 11.85 20.68
C HIS A 563 -32.75 11.40 19.75
N ALA A 564 -31.60 11.14 20.37
CA ALA A 564 -30.35 10.88 19.66
C ALA A 564 -29.68 9.61 20.17
N THR A 565 -28.94 8.94 19.28
CA THR A 565 -28.20 7.69 19.51
C THR A 565 -26.87 7.70 18.74
N ALA A 566 -26.07 6.64 18.87
CA ALA A 566 -24.79 6.40 18.19
C ALA A 566 -23.83 7.60 18.25
N PRO A 567 -23.40 8.04 19.44
CA PRO A 567 -22.45 9.14 19.56
C PRO A 567 -21.07 8.76 19.01
N SER A 568 -20.44 9.68 18.27
CA SER A 568 -19.06 9.56 17.79
C SER A 568 -18.33 10.89 17.98
N LEU A 569 -17.39 10.91 18.93
CA LEU A 569 -16.59 12.09 19.25
C LEU A 569 -15.39 12.26 18.31
N GLY A 570 -15.07 13.52 18.00
CA GLY A 570 -13.78 13.91 17.45
C GLY A 570 -12.66 13.82 18.49
N ALA A 571 -11.42 13.91 18.03
CA ALA A 571 -10.23 13.78 18.88
C ALA A 571 -10.13 14.88 19.94
N ASP A 572 -10.69 16.07 19.66
CA ASP A 572 -10.76 17.20 20.59
C ASP A 572 -11.85 17.05 21.68
N GLY A 573 -12.78 16.11 21.52
CA GLY A 573 -13.92 15.92 22.41
C GLY A 573 -14.97 17.04 22.35
N ARG A 574 -14.84 17.99 21.42
CA ARG A 574 -15.71 19.18 21.28
C ARG A 574 -16.58 19.13 20.04
N LYS A 575 -16.26 18.29 19.05
CA LYS A 575 -17.19 17.91 17.98
C LYS A 575 -17.74 16.51 18.19
N LEU A 576 -19.04 16.38 17.96
CA LEU A 576 -19.78 15.14 18.19
C LEU A 576 -20.72 14.88 17.02
N ALA A 577 -20.58 13.73 16.38
CA ALA A 577 -21.62 13.19 15.51
C ALA A 577 -22.59 12.31 16.31
N TYR A 578 -23.86 12.33 15.93
CA TYR A 578 -24.91 11.50 16.52
C TYR A 578 -26.05 11.28 15.52
N GLN A 579 -26.79 10.21 15.71
CA GLN A 579 -27.96 9.86 14.92
C GLN A 579 -29.24 10.41 15.56
N GLN A 580 -30.17 10.91 14.75
CA GLN A 580 -31.54 11.29 15.11
C GLN A 580 -32.52 10.70 14.08
N GLY A 581 -33.23 9.64 14.46
CA GLY A 581 -34.10 8.92 13.56
C GLY A 581 -33.34 8.28 12.39
N ARG A 582 -33.60 8.73 11.16
CA ARG A 582 -32.96 8.26 9.92
C ARG A 582 -31.90 9.23 9.36
N THR A 583 -31.51 10.20 10.16
CA THR A 583 -30.52 11.22 9.81
C THR A 583 -29.45 11.30 10.89
N SER A 584 -28.29 11.82 10.55
CA SER A 584 -27.23 12.11 11.49
C SER A 584 -27.02 13.62 11.59
N ALA A 585 -26.33 14.07 12.62
CA ALA A 585 -25.93 15.45 12.76
C ALA A 585 -24.56 15.53 13.44
N VAL A 586 -23.82 16.59 13.14
CA VAL A 586 -22.57 16.94 13.82
C VAL A 586 -22.83 18.22 14.60
N ARG A 587 -22.63 18.18 15.91
CA ARG A 587 -22.68 19.36 16.76
C ARG A 587 -21.29 19.73 17.21
N ASP A 588 -20.98 21.01 17.09
CA ASP A 588 -19.85 21.67 17.70
C ASP A 588 -20.31 22.18 19.08
N LEU A 589 -19.71 21.66 20.14
CA LEU A 589 -20.12 21.91 21.52
C LEU A 589 -19.61 23.26 22.06
N ASP A 590 -18.59 23.84 21.42
CA ASP A 590 -18.06 25.15 21.82
C ASP A 590 -18.93 26.28 21.26
N THR A 591 -19.37 26.14 20.02
CA THR A 591 -20.21 27.14 19.33
C THR A 591 -21.71 26.86 19.43
N GLY A 592 -22.09 25.62 19.74
CA GLY A 592 -23.48 25.14 19.69
C GLY A 592 -24.01 24.88 18.27
N THR A 593 -23.18 25.06 17.24
CA THR A 593 -23.59 24.91 15.83
C THR A 593 -23.88 23.44 15.51
N THR A 594 -24.95 23.16 14.77
CA THR A 594 -25.31 21.80 14.36
C THR A 594 -25.45 21.71 12.84
N THR A 595 -24.68 20.81 12.22
CA THR A 595 -24.72 20.49 10.79
C THR A 595 -25.42 19.16 10.58
N ARG A 596 -26.51 19.14 9.80
CA ARG A 596 -27.20 17.88 9.46
C ARG A 596 -26.42 17.09 8.41
N VAL A 597 -26.36 15.78 8.61
CA VAL A 597 -25.78 14.79 7.71
C VAL A 597 -26.88 13.78 7.35
N GLY A 598 -26.94 13.33 6.09
CA GLY A 598 -27.90 12.29 5.70
C GLY A 598 -27.55 10.94 6.34
N GLY A 599 -28.51 10.03 6.48
CA GLY A 599 -28.23 8.63 6.84
C GLY A 599 -28.12 8.33 8.34
N THR A 600 -27.62 7.14 8.66
CA THR A 600 -27.51 6.56 10.01
C THR A 600 -26.08 6.09 10.28
N GLU A 601 -25.79 5.59 11.49
CA GLU A 601 -24.48 5.06 11.88
C GLU A 601 -23.31 6.03 11.61
N PRO A 602 -23.35 7.26 12.17
CA PRO A 602 -22.31 8.24 11.90
C PRO A 602 -21.01 7.88 12.61
N SER A 603 -19.89 7.99 11.90
CA SER A 603 -18.54 7.97 12.44
C SER A 603 -17.84 9.27 12.05
N LEU A 604 -17.42 10.06 13.05
CA LEU A 604 -16.74 11.34 12.91
C LEU A 604 -15.22 11.12 12.87
N SER A 605 -14.53 11.78 11.93
CA SER A 605 -13.07 11.79 11.92
C SER A 605 -12.51 12.53 13.13
N GLY A 606 -11.35 12.11 13.60
CA GLY A 606 -10.67 12.70 14.76
C GLY A 606 -10.40 14.20 14.60
N ASP A 607 -10.07 14.66 13.39
CA ASP A 607 -9.90 16.08 13.06
C ASP A 607 -11.24 16.86 12.98
N GLY A 608 -12.37 16.17 13.08
CA GLY A 608 -13.71 16.74 13.03
C GLY A 608 -14.07 17.39 11.70
N THR A 609 -13.46 16.94 10.59
CA THR A 609 -13.69 17.50 9.24
C THR A 609 -14.57 16.63 8.35
N ARG A 610 -14.67 15.32 8.62
CA ARG A 610 -15.40 14.35 7.81
C ARG A 610 -16.29 13.44 8.64
N VAL A 611 -17.40 13.02 8.06
CA VAL A 611 -18.29 12.00 8.65
C VAL A 611 -18.52 10.88 7.64
N ALA A 612 -18.27 9.65 8.05
CA ALA A 612 -18.76 8.46 7.36
C ALA A 612 -20.13 8.05 7.92
N TYR A 613 -21.04 7.61 7.06
CA TYR A 613 -22.41 7.26 7.45
C TYR A 613 -23.06 6.30 6.44
N THR A 614 -24.10 5.61 6.88
CA THR A 614 -24.88 4.67 6.06
C THR A 614 -26.12 5.35 5.51
N SER A 615 -26.34 5.32 4.19
CA SER A 615 -27.54 5.84 3.54
C SER A 615 -28.02 4.95 2.42
N GLY A 616 -29.28 4.50 2.52
CA GLY A 616 -29.90 3.63 1.52
C GLY A 616 -29.10 2.34 1.27
N ARG A 617 -28.56 1.71 2.32
CA ARG A 617 -27.75 0.47 2.23
C ARG A 617 -26.37 0.65 1.58
N SER A 618 -25.87 1.88 1.54
CA SER A 618 -24.52 2.20 1.06
C SER A 618 -23.82 3.11 2.05
N VAL A 619 -22.50 3.00 2.13
CA VAL A 619 -21.67 3.88 2.96
C VAL A 619 -21.23 5.08 2.15
N TYR A 620 -21.33 6.25 2.76
CA TYR A 620 -20.88 7.53 2.22
C TYR A 620 -19.95 8.22 3.20
N ALA A 621 -19.09 9.10 2.68
CA ALA A 621 -18.36 10.09 3.46
C ALA A 621 -18.76 11.49 3.00
N ILE A 622 -18.86 12.44 3.93
CA ILE A 622 -19.08 13.86 3.64
C ILE A 622 -17.99 14.72 4.27
N GLU A 623 -17.44 15.64 3.49
CA GLU A 623 -16.57 16.70 3.99
C GLU A 623 -17.44 17.86 4.51
N LEU A 624 -17.34 18.16 5.81
CA LEU A 624 -18.25 19.08 6.49
C LEU A 624 -18.09 20.54 6.02
N ALA A 625 -16.88 20.94 5.63
CA ALA A 625 -16.61 22.31 5.19
C ALA A 625 -17.19 22.61 3.80
N THR A 626 -17.20 21.63 2.90
CA THR A 626 -17.60 21.81 1.49
C THR A 626 -18.97 21.20 1.18
N GLY A 627 -19.47 20.30 2.03
CA GLY A 627 -20.63 19.47 1.77
C GLY A 627 -20.39 18.39 0.69
N LYS A 628 -19.14 18.22 0.23
CA LYS A 628 -18.80 17.24 -0.82
C LYS A 628 -19.05 15.83 -0.30
N ARG A 629 -19.88 15.09 -1.03
CA ARG A 629 -20.32 13.74 -0.70
C ARG A 629 -19.63 12.72 -1.60
N GLN A 630 -19.10 11.65 -1.02
CA GLN A 630 -18.45 10.55 -1.72
C GLN A 630 -19.12 9.23 -1.37
N LEU A 631 -19.43 8.40 -2.37
CA LEU A 631 -19.80 7.00 -2.16
C LEU A 631 -18.54 6.21 -1.78
N VAL A 632 -18.59 5.54 -0.63
CA VAL A 632 -17.49 4.74 -0.07
C VAL A 632 -17.71 3.25 -0.41
N SER A 633 -18.92 2.73 -0.26
CA SER A 633 -19.25 1.36 -0.68
C SER A 633 -19.52 1.30 -2.19
N VAL A 634 -18.52 1.70 -2.97
CA VAL A 634 -18.58 1.69 -4.44
C VAL A 634 -18.06 0.37 -4.95
N ASP A 635 -18.82 -0.20 -5.88
CA ASP A 635 -18.43 -1.42 -6.58
C ASP A 635 -17.16 -1.18 -7.43
N ARG A 636 -16.54 -2.25 -7.91
CA ARG A 636 -15.32 -2.18 -8.73
C ARG A 636 -15.48 -1.43 -10.06
N TRP A 637 -16.69 -1.13 -10.50
CA TRP A 637 -16.98 -0.37 -11.72
C TRP A 637 -17.29 1.11 -11.45
N GLY A 638 -17.19 1.56 -10.21
CA GLY A 638 -17.51 2.94 -9.83
C GLY A 638 -19.00 3.17 -9.52
N GLY A 639 -19.81 2.12 -9.55
CA GLY A 639 -21.23 2.12 -9.25
C GLY A 639 -21.54 1.88 -7.77
N ARG A 640 -22.80 1.55 -7.51
CA ARG A 640 -23.31 1.33 -6.15
C ARG A 640 -23.30 -0.16 -5.87
N ASN A 641 -22.80 -0.52 -4.69
CA ASN A 641 -22.88 -1.86 -4.14
C ASN A 641 -24.30 -2.48 -4.27
N ASP A 642 -24.36 -3.74 -4.69
CA ASP A 642 -25.60 -4.46 -4.97
C ASP A 642 -26.30 -5.05 -3.72
N ARG A 643 -25.56 -5.24 -2.63
CA ARG A 643 -26.05 -5.74 -1.33
C ARG A 643 -25.76 -4.73 -0.22
N PRO A 644 -26.28 -4.89 1.02
CA PRO A 644 -26.06 -3.88 2.04
C PRO A 644 -24.58 -3.64 2.35
N ALA A 645 -24.23 -2.38 2.55
CA ALA A 645 -23.05 -1.95 3.26
C ALA A 645 -23.46 -1.07 4.46
N GLY A 646 -22.72 -1.15 5.56
CA GLY A 646 -23.03 -0.45 6.81
C GLY A 646 -21.87 -0.41 7.79
N HIS A 647 -22.17 0.01 9.02
CA HIS A 647 -21.24 0.13 10.16
C HIS A 647 -19.91 0.80 9.78
N PRO A 648 -19.94 2.03 9.22
CA PRO A 648 -18.72 2.68 8.82
C PRO A 648 -17.93 3.20 10.02
N SER A 649 -16.61 3.11 9.94
CA SER A 649 -15.69 3.72 10.88
C SER A 649 -14.63 4.48 10.10
N VAL A 650 -14.41 5.76 10.42
CA VAL A 650 -13.41 6.63 9.76
C VAL A 650 -12.22 6.87 10.68
N ASN A 651 -11.01 6.95 10.12
CA ASN A 651 -9.81 7.29 10.89
C ASN A 651 -9.70 8.79 11.23
N ALA A 652 -8.71 9.15 12.04
CA ALA A 652 -8.54 10.48 12.60
C ALA A 652 -8.38 11.58 11.56
N ASP A 653 -7.62 11.34 10.50
CA ASP A 653 -7.40 12.31 9.43
C ASP A 653 -8.50 12.31 8.35
N GLY A 654 -9.52 11.45 8.50
CA GLY A 654 -10.65 11.38 7.59
C GLY A 654 -10.32 10.82 6.20
N THR A 655 -9.17 10.18 6.01
CA THR A 655 -8.72 9.70 4.69
C THR A 655 -9.07 8.26 4.39
N VAL A 656 -9.43 7.45 5.39
CA VAL A 656 -9.77 6.03 5.23
C VAL A 656 -11.02 5.68 6.01
N VAL A 657 -11.92 4.93 5.37
CA VAL A 657 -13.14 4.41 5.98
C VAL A 657 -13.11 2.89 5.94
N ALA A 658 -13.26 2.24 7.10
CA ALA A 658 -13.64 0.84 7.19
C ALA A 658 -15.17 0.71 7.15
N PHE A 659 -15.67 -0.36 6.54
CA PHE A 659 -17.08 -0.68 6.53
C PHE A 659 -17.29 -2.16 6.28
N GLU A 660 -18.45 -2.68 6.67
CA GLU A 660 -18.85 -4.05 6.32
C GLU A 660 -19.78 -4.05 5.11
N SER A 661 -19.73 -5.12 4.31
CA SER A 661 -20.70 -5.34 3.26
C SER A 661 -20.78 -6.81 2.86
N ALA A 662 -21.96 -7.25 2.42
CA ALA A 662 -22.15 -8.58 1.83
C ALA A 662 -22.07 -8.59 0.30
N SER A 663 -21.62 -7.48 -0.30
CA SER A 663 -21.65 -7.25 -1.75
C SER A 663 -20.41 -7.86 -2.41
N PRO A 664 -20.59 -8.86 -3.29
CA PRO A 664 -19.48 -9.54 -3.96
C PRO A 664 -18.82 -8.67 -5.05
N ASP A 665 -19.35 -7.48 -5.31
CA ASP A 665 -18.92 -6.57 -6.37
C ASP A 665 -17.97 -5.46 -5.88
N LEU A 666 -17.72 -5.36 -4.57
CA LEU A 666 -16.83 -4.36 -3.99
C LEU A 666 -15.35 -4.64 -4.26
N VAL A 667 -14.99 -5.93 -4.27
CA VAL A 667 -13.67 -6.44 -4.68
C VAL A 667 -13.88 -7.75 -5.43
N GLU A 668 -12.99 -8.06 -6.36
CA GLU A 668 -13.03 -9.39 -6.99
C GLU A 668 -12.58 -10.50 -6.03
N GLY A 669 -13.09 -11.71 -6.25
CA GLY A 669 -12.76 -12.87 -5.41
C GLY A 669 -13.55 -12.95 -4.11
N ASP A 670 -14.41 -11.98 -3.83
CA ASP A 670 -15.38 -12.09 -2.74
C ASP A 670 -16.62 -12.88 -3.18
N THR A 671 -16.59 -14.20 -2.94
CA THR A 671 -17.60 -15.13 -3.44
C THR A 671 -18.38 -15.85 -2.33
N ASN A 672 -18.07 -15.60 -1.06
CA ASN A 672 -18.66 -16.34 0.06
C ASN A 672 -20.13 -15.92 0.33
N GLY A 673 -20.56 -14.78 -0.21
CA GLY A 673 -21.92 -14.26 -0.09
C GLY A 673 -22.32 -13.84 1.32
N VAL A 674 -21.37 -13.73 2.25
CA VAL A 674 -21.57 -13.23 3.62
C VAL A 674 -20.95 -11.84 3.78
N ALA A 675 -21.20 -11.17 4.90
CA ALA A 675 -20.60 -9.86 5.14
C ALA A 675 -19.08 -10.00 5.35
N ASP A 676 -18.32 -9.11 4.72
CA ASP A 676 -16.89 -8.96 4.87
C ASP A 676 -16.54 -7.52 5.24
N VAL A 677 -15.34 -7.32 5.80
CA VAL A 677 -14.85 -5.99 6.16
C VAL A 677 -13.93 -5.46 5.08
N PHE A 678 -14.18 -4.22 4.68
CA PHE A 678 -13.48 -3.49 3.64
C PHE A 678 -12.88 -2.20 4.17
N LEU A 679 -11.77 -1.77 3.56
CA LEU A 679 -11.18 -0.45 3.70
C LEU A 679 -11.30 0.31 2.39
N ARG A 680 -11.62 1.60 2.45
CA ARG A 680 -11.51 2.48 1.28
C ARG A 680 -10.92 3.83 1.61
N THR A 681 -10.00 4.28 0.77
CA THR A 681 -9.47 5.64 0.82
C THR A 681 -10.45 6.63 0.20
N VAL A 682 -10.78 7.67 0.96
CA VAL A 682 -11.66 8.76 0.54
C VAL A 682 -10.84 9.97 0.05
N GLN A 683 -11.38 10.70 -0.92
CA GLN A 683 -10.71 11.76 -1.70
C GLN A 683 -11.02 13.16 -1.22
#